data_AF-A0A0W0G917-F1
#
_entry.id   AF-A0A0W0G917-F1
#
_cell.length_a   1.000
_cell.length_b   1.000
_cell.length_c   1.000
_cell.angle_alpha   90.00
_cell.angle_beta   90.00
_cell.angle_gamma   90.00
#
_symmetry.space_group_name_H-M   'P 1'
#
loop_
_entity.id
_entity.type
_entity.pdbx_description
1 polymer ?
#
loop_
_entity_poly.entity_id
_entity_poly.type
_entity_poly.pdbx_seq_one_letter_code
_entity_poly.pdbx_strand_id
1 'polypeptide(L)'
;MKLTLLSLAFLPLLCLAQTTVIPITLDYGTFIGINNQTSKVISWRGIPYADPPVGHLRWRAAVSPPTKHLGKVNATNWGDACIITTATRVVSGQSENCLFANVFMSASTPPDPSAKLPVMVWFHGGGYQGGNTREAIPDITLQTSLDAGRPFVFVSFAYRLGQFGFLAGSPLQRDGQLNIGLQDQREALRWVQRYISVFGGDPNRVTVWGQSAGAGSTLLHLIANGGNNENLFIGAIGDSPAFNAMPAYNDPYLEDVFEQFASLAGCDPKAQDKVMSCLRGLEAGTIASAGSRLIGSRNSTLYVFAPYLDGEFITERPNQAYGVSKKFARVPVLFGSNTNEGATWSARLRNPDANTSMPHATQDTVYNFLHGQYPYLTKESFDKAVKLYPIADYNGNFSLQGQQMYGEMRFICAAELITSSYAGEGLEAYRYRYNNPHLGSNHHDELQAFFVPSKLANPADLELFKEMRESWSSFVTNDTTLTSAWQPVSASSLKRRLLLDPNGIAMEDVPGSQSERCAFWSSVSGELPFSTPFFLLTPFFLLTPFFLLTPFFLLFLFLTTKMGEISIRTSLLLSIYLEGWAYGFLFCMYAFTLYIKYSVKVLGRDDMQATIMFLISTVMVLIATGHVSMNLFRLLKGFSDNCGKPHGPESYLGRINRWDHVLKDGLYTTQEILGNAAAVYRTWILWGKSWKIIMFPMLMLAAEVVTGYTTCYIFANVDPTHNIFDPRLHGFIKTFWGLSISLNIFMTVLMAYRVWRTHKLSLSYGGTKSRLLPIMWVLIESASLQLVIELVLFGLYCYHSHAQYVALELVTPFVGITFSAITIRLKLFAIEDEVHPLGSGESLPGSTTVVSMQLQDMNTGYSDTTGNKAKAMNSPISPTSTDLHCNVAPPF
;
A
#
# COMPACT_ATOMS: atom_id res chain seq x y z
N MET A 1 12.02 86.74 -52.33
CA MET A 1 11.45 86.86 -50.97
C MET A 1 10.64 85.60 -50.72
N LYS A 2 11.19 84.57 -50.07
CA LYS A 2 11.33 84.33 -48.61
C LYS A 2 10.00 83.97 -47.93
N LEU A 3 10.07 82.87 -47.17
CA LEU A 3 9.20 82.30 -46.13
C LEU A 3 8.13 81.26 -46.59
N THR A 4 8.32 79.94 -46.41
CA THR A 4 8.23 79.07 -45.17
C THR A 4 6.79 78.80 -44.74
N LEU A 5 6.33 77.65 -44.24
CA LEU A 5 6.76 76.24 -44.06
C LEU A 5 5.54 75.55 -43.39
N LEU A 6 5.57 74.21 -43.29
CA LEU A 6 4.75 73.33 -42.42
C LEU A 6 3.33 72.93 -42.88
N SER A 7 3.26 71.82 -43.60
CA SER A 7 2.18 70.83 -43.46
C SER A 7 2.79 69.48 -43.07
N LEU A 8 2.96 69.26 -41.76
CA LEU A 8 3.28 67.94 -41.20
C LEU A 8 1.96 67.19 -40.96
N ALA A 9 1.88 65.99 -41.52
CA ALA A 9 0.81 65.04 -41.30
C ALA A 9 0.79 64.57 -39.82
N PHE A 10 -0.36 64.73 -39.17
CA PHE A 10 -0.71 63.99 -37.96
C PHE A 10 -1.17 62.58 -38.38
N LEU A 11 -0.31 61.58 -38.22
CA LEU A 11 -0.75 60.20 -38.00
C LEU A 11 -1.00 60.02 -36.50
N PRO A 12 -2.09 59.37 -36.05
CA PRO A 12 -2.24 59.00 -34.66
C PRO A 12 -1.25 57.87 -34.36
N LEU A 13 -0.32 58.12 -33.44
CA LEU A 13 0.44 57.05 -32.78
C LEU A 13 -0.58 56.17 -32.05
N LEU A 14 -0.90 54.99 -32.61
CA LEU A 14 -1.39 53.89 -31.79
C LEU A 14 -0.26 53.54 -30.83
N CYS A 15 -0.45 53.90 -29.56
CA CYS A 15 0.37 53.43 -28.46
C CYS A 15 0.15 51.91 -28.32
N LEU A 16 0.94 51.12 -29.05
CA LEU A 16 1.10 49.70 -28.77
C LEU A 16 1.63 49.61 -27.34
N ALA A 17 0.83 49.06 -26.43
CA ALA A 17 1.24 48.77 -25.06
C ALA A 17 2.57 48.00 -25.12
N GLN A 18 3.65 48.62 -24.65
CA GLN A 18 4.97 47.98 -24.61
C GLN A 18 4.93 46.83 -23.61
N THR A 19 4.92 45.60 -24.11
CA THR A 19 5.17 44.40 -23.32
C THR A 19 6.62 44.41 -22.85
N THR A 20 6.84 44.70 -21.56
CA THR A 20 8.16 44.61 -20.95
C THR A 20 8.47 43.15 -20.64
N VAL A 21 9.58 42.65 -21.18
CA VAL A 21 10.06 41.28 -20.94
C VAL A 21 10.91 41.24 -19.66
N ILE A 22 10.75 40.18 -18.87
CA ILE A 22 11.44 40.05 -17.57
C ILE A 22 12.26 38.75 -17.55
N PRO A 23 13.60 38.81 -17.67
CA PRO A 23 14.45 37.62 -17.66
C PRO A 23 14.69 37.10 -16.23
N ILE A 24 14.59 35.79 -16.04
CA ILE A 24 14.98 35.07 -14.82
C ILE A 24 16.02 34.02 -15.19
N THR A 25 17.12 33.93 -14.43
CA THR A 25 18.20 32.96 -14.70
C THR A 25 18.22 31.89 -13.62
N LEU A 26 18.07 30.63 -14.05
CA LEU A 26 18.28 29.42 -13.27
C LEU A 26 19.61 28.77 -13.68
N ASP A 27 20.09 27.78 -12.95
CA ASP A 27 21.36 27.09 -13.24
C ASP A 27 21.35 26.30 -14.59
N TYR A 28 20.17 26.05 -15.16
CA TYR A 28 20.00 25.36 -16.46
C TYR A 28 19.44 26.25 -17.58
N GLY A 29 19.26 27.56 -17.39
CA GLY A 29 18.82 28.46 -18.46
C GLY A 29 18.26 29.81 -18.00
N THR A 30 18.07 30.71 -18.95
CA THR A 30 17.43 32.03 -18.75
C THR A 30 16.04 32.03 -19.38
N PHE A 31 15.02 32.30 -18.58
CA PHE A 31 13.60 32.30 -18.98
C PHE A 31 13.08 33.72 -19.10
N ILE A 32 12.56 34.06 -20.28
CA ILE A 32 12.06 35.40 -20.58
C ILE A 32 10.54 35.41 -20.35
N GLY A 33 10.11 36.05 -19.26
CA GLY A 33 8.71 36.22 -18.90
C GLY A 33 8.08 37.47 -19.50
N ILE A 34 6.79 37.64 -19.27
CA ILE A 34 5.98 38.76 -19.75
C ILE A 34 5.36 39.51 -18.58
N ASN A 35 5.49 40.84 -18.58
CA ASN A 35 4.69 41.72 -17.73
C ASN A 35 3.43 42.15 -18.49
N ASN A 36 2.27 41.66 -18.06
CA ASN A 36 0.99 42.03 -18.65
C ASN A 36 0.43 43.27 -17.93
N GLN A 37 0.51 44.42 -18.59
CA GLN A 37 0.03 45.70 -18.05
C GLN A 37 -1.49 45.71 -17.82
N THR A 38 -2.26 44.91 -18.57
CA THR A 38 -3.73 44.85 -18.44
C THR A 38 -4.13 44.09 -17.19
N SER A 39 -3.53 42.91 -16.95
CA SER A 39 -3.83 42.13 -15.74
C SER A 39 -2.96 42.48 -14.53
N LYS A 40 -1.94 43.33 -14.71
CA LYS A 40 -0.95 43.70 -13.68
C LYS A 40 -0.21 42.50 -13.08
N VAL A 41 0.01 41.48 -13.91
CA VAL A 41 0.68 40.23 -13.53
C VAL A 41 1.92 40.03 -14.38
N ILE A 42 3.00 39.62 -13.72
CA ILE A 42 4.19 39.08 -14.38
C ILE A 42 4.06 37.56 -14.41
N SER A 43 4.36 36.96 -15.56
CA SER A 43 4.33 35.50 -15.71
C SER A 43 5.51 34.95 -16.50
N TRP A 44 5.97 33.77 -16.08
CA TRP A 44 6.85 32.88 -16.83
C TRP A 44 6.11 31.57 -17.03
N ARG A 45 5.80 31.25 -18.27
CA ARG A 45 4.99 30.09 -18.66
C ARG A 45 5.85 29.12 -19.44
N GLY A 46 5.60 27.82 -19.26
CA GLY A 46 6.34 26.78 -19.99
C GLY A 46 7.79 26.61 -19.55
N ILE A 47 8.13 26.82 -18.27
CA ILE A 47 9.47 26.54 -17.75
C ILE A 47 9.59 25.02 -17.55
N PRO A 48 10.45 24.28 -18.28
CA PRO A 48 10.62 22.85 -18.04
C PRO A 48 11.25 22.65 -16.67
N TYR A 49 10.60 21.87 -15.81
CA TYR A 49 11.14 21.51 -14.49
C TYR A 49 11.88 20.17 -14.51
N ALA A 50 11.73 19.39 -15.59
CA ALA A 50 12.40 18.12 -15.79
C ALA A 50 12.71 17.89 -17.27
N ASP A 51 13.59 16.93 -17.56
CA ASP A 51 13.81 16.43 -18.92
C ASP A 51 12.50 15.82 -19.50
N PRO A 52 12.29 15.90 -20.83
CA PRO A 52 11.13 15.30 -21.47
C PRO A 52 11.04 13.79 -21.16
N PRO A 53 9.93 13.29 -20.57
CA PRO A 53 9.78 11.90 -20.15
C PRO A 53 9.45 10.94 -21.31
N VAL A 54 10.21 11.03 -22.40
CA VAL A 54 10.02 10.29 -23.66
C VAL A 54 10.91 9.05 -23.75
N GLY A 55 10.51 8.10 -24.61
CA GLY A 55 11.30 6.91 -24.91
C GLY A 55 11.64 6.11 -23.65
N HIS A 56 12.93 5.94 -23.34
CA HIS A 56 13.36 5.16 -22.18
C HIS A 56 12.97 5.79 -20.82
N LEU A 57 12.67 7.10 -20.78
CA LEU A 57 12.20 7.81 -19.59
C LEU A 57 10.68 7.68 -19.37
N ARG A 58 9.95 7.07 -20.31
CA ARG A 58 8.52 6.79 -20.15
C ARG A 58 8.32 5.86 -18.95
N TRP A 59 7.39 6.26 -18.08
CA TRP A 59 7.12 5.63 -16.78
C TRP A 59 8.33 5.50 -15.84
N ARG A 60 9.30 6.41 -15.93
CA ARG A 60 10.39 6.56 -14.95
C ARG A 60 10.31 7.91 -14.22
N ALA A 61 11.00 8.01 -13.10
CA ALA A 61 11.20 9.25 -12.35
C ALA A 61 11.52 10.41 -13.28
N ALA A 62 10.92 11.58 -13.02
CA ALA A 62 11.33 12.81 -13.68
C ALA A 62 12.81 13.09 -13.37
N VAL A 63 13.59 13.42 -14.40
CA VAL A 63 14.99 13.85 -14.23
C VAL A 63 14.99 15.36 -14.12
N SER A 64 15.14 15.88 -12.90
CA SER A 64 14.97 17.29 -12.55
C SER A 64 16.18 17.83 -11.78
N PRO A 65 16.64 19.07 -12.05
CA PRO A 65 16.25 19.92 -13.19
C PRO A 65 16.67 19.29 -14.54
N PRO A 66 16.29 19.89 -15.69
CA PRO A 66 16.74 19.42 -17.00
C PRO A 66 18.27 19.25 -17.07
N THR A 67 18.74 18.14 -17.66
CA THR A 67 20.18 17.79 -17.69
C THR A 67 20.98 18.66 -18.66
N LYS A 68 20.31 19.24 -19.65
CA LYS A 68 20.93 20.13 -20.65
C LYS A 68 20.62 21.58 -20.33
N HIS A 69 21.63 22.43 -20.43
CA HIS A 69 21.45 23.87 -20.36
C HIS A 69 20.66 24.36 -21.59
N LEU A 70 19.56 25.07 -21.36
CA LEU A 70 18.58 25.46 -22.39
C LEU A 70 18.88 26.80 -23.06
N GLY A 71 19.86 27.55 -22.54
CA GLY A 71 20.20 28.88 -23.06
C GLY A 71 19.10 29.88 -22.73
N LYS A 72 18.68 30.69 -23.69
CA LYS A 72 17.57 31.64 -23.52
C LYS A 72 16.27 31.00 -24.02
N VAL A 73 15.32 30.80 -23.12
CA VAL A 73 14.00 30.22 -23.41
C VAL A 73 12.94 31.32 -23.36
N ASN A 74 12.10 31.38 -24.40
CA ASN A 74 10.94 32.25 -24.40
C ASN A 74 9.84 31.66 -23.50
N ALA A 75 9.72 32.16 -22.28
CA ALA A 75 8.70 31.76 -21.31
C ALA A 75 7.47 32.68 -21.35
N THR A 76 7.19 33.35 -22.46
CA THR A 76 5.93 34.08 -22.65
C THR A 76 4.80 33.18 -23.12
N ASN A 77 5.09 31.99 -23.65
CA ASN A 77 4.09 31.05 -24.18
C ASN A 77 3.90 29.86 -23.23
N TRP A 78 2.74 29.23 -23.29
CA TRP A 78 2.52 27.99 -22.55
C TRP A 78 3.33 26.84 -23.14
N GLY A 79 3.90 26.01 -22.27
CA GLY A 79 4.39 24.68 -22.67
C GLY A 79 3.24 23.77 -23.10
N ASP A 80 3.56 22.68 -23.77
CA ASP A 80 2.56 21.66 -24.15
C ASP A 80 1.90 21.05 -22.91
N ALA A 81 0.60 20.75 -23.02
CA ALA A 81 -0.12 20.01 -21.99
C ALA A 81 0.24 18.52 -22.06
N CYS A 82 0.07 17.80 -20.95
CA CYS A 82 0.21 16.34 -20.98
C CYS A 82 -0.92 15.71 -21.79
N ILE A 83 -0.63 14.56 -22.41
CA ILE A 83 -1.60 13.81 -23.22
C ILE A 83 -2.73 13.31 -22.32
N ILE A 84 -3.98 13.63 -22.69
CA ILE A 84 -5.17 13.17 -21.97
C ILE A 84 -5.57 11.75 -22.42
N THR A 85 -6.21 10.97 -21.54
CA THR A 85 -6.52 9.56 -21.81
C THR A 85 -7.54 9.36 -22.92
N THR A 86 -8.49 10.28 -23.08
CA THR A 86 -9.55 10.17 -24.10
C THR A 86 -9.05 10.41 -25.52
N ALA A 87 -7.83 10.91 -25.68
CA ALA A 87 -7.24 11.20 -26.97
C ALA A 87 -6.95 9.90 -27.75
N THR A 88 -7.61 9.70 -28.89
CA THR A 88 -7.32 8.57 -29.81
C THR A 88 -6.03 8.79 -30.61
N ARG A 89 -5.49 10.01 -30.59
CA ARG A 89 -4.23 10.45 -31.17
C ARG A 89 -3.69 11.62 -30.34
N VAL A 90 -2.39 11.91 -30.41
CA VAL A 90 -1.85 13.13 -29.81
C VAL A 90 -2.41 14.34 -30.56
N VAL A 91 -3.17 15.19 -29.86
CA VAL A 91 -3.76 16.41 -30.43
C VAL A 91 -2.78 17.58 -30.34
N SER A 92 -2.94 18.58 -31.21
CA SER A 92 -2.09 19.78 -31.19
C SER A 92 -2.10 20.47 -29.82
N GLY A 93 -0.92 20.84 -29.32
CA GLY A 93 -0.73 21.43 -28.00
C GLY A 93 -0.65 20.43 -26.84
N GLN A 94 -0.66 19.11 -27.12
CA GLN A 94 -0.34 18.06 -26.16
C GLN A 94 0.94 17.31 -26.57
N SER A 95 1.70 16.85 -25.59
CA SER A 95 2.96 16.11 -25.80
C SER A 95 3.32 15.24 -24.60
N GLU A 96 4.19 14.24 -24.80
CA GLU A 96 4.88 13.59 -23.68
C GLU A 96 5.90 14.54 -23.04
N ASN A 97 6.47 15.46 -23.82
CA ASN A 97 7.24 16.58 -23.31
C ASN A 97 6.28 17.63 -22.73
N CYS A 98 5.81 17.40 -21.50
CA CYS A 98 4.79 18.24 -20.86
C CYS A 98 5.12 18.66 -19.42
N LEU A 99 6.31 18.31 -18.89
CA LEU A 99 6.70 18.61 -17.51
C LEU A 99 7.17 20.07 -17.38
N PHE A 100 6.20 20.97 -17.49
CA PHE A 100 6.37 22.41 -17.42
C PHE A 100 5.72 23.01 -16.17
N ALA A 101 6.43 23.95 -15.57
CA ALA A 101 5.99 24.85 -14.53
C ALA A 101 5.65 26.23 -15.11
N ASN A 102 4.77 26.94 -14.42
CA ASN A 102 4.40 28.32 -14.69
C ASN A 102 4.44 29.08 -13.37
N VAL A 103 5.05 30.26 -13.38
CA VAL A 103 5.17 31.14 -12.20
C VAL A 103 4.48 32.45 -12.51
N PHE A 104 3.64 32.92 -11.58
CA PHE A 104 2.88 34.16 -11.67
C PHE A 104 3.05 34.96 -10.39
N MET A 105 3.16 36.27 -10.53
CA MET A 105 3.22 37.20 -9.40
C MET A 105 2.70 38.58 -9.81
N SER A 106 2.38 39.42 -8.84
CA SER A 106 1.96 40.78 -9.12
C SER A 106 3.09 41.62 -9.72
N ALA A 107 2.77 42.47 -10.70
CA ALA A 107 3.71 43.42 -11.29
C ALA A 107 4.20 44.49 -10.30
N SER A 108 3.47 44.71 -9.20
CA SER A 108 3.86 45.64 -8.13
C SER A 108 4.91 45.04 -7.18
N THR A 109 5.15 43.74 -7.26
CA THR A 109 6.17 43.01 -6.49
C THR A 109 7.13 42.36 -7.48
N PRO A 110 8.06 43.10 -8.10
CA PRO A 110 8.97 42.53 -9.09
C PRO A 110 9.86 41.42 -8.47
N PRO A 111 10.42 40.51 -9.28
CA PRO A 111 11.29 39.44 -8.79
C PRO A 111 12.48 39.99 -8.01
N ASP A 112 12.49 39.71 -6.71
CA ASP A 112 13.60 40.01 -5.82
C ASP A 112 13.71 38.88 -4.78
N PRO A 113 14.83 38.12 -4.77
CA PRO A 113 15.08 37.09 -3.76
C PRO A 113 14.99 37.56 -2.31
N SER A 114 15.12 38.87 -2.06
CA SER A 114 14.97 39.45 -0.72
C SER A 114 13.51 39.61 -0.27
N ALA A 115 12.55 39.59 -1.20
CA ALA A 115 11.12 39.82 -0.93
C ALA A 115 10.48 38.71 -0.08
N LYS A 116 10.92 37.45 -0.25
CA LYS A 116 10.47 36.27 0.52
C LYS A 116 8.94 36.15 0.62
N LEU A 117 8.27 36.26 -0.51
CA LEU A 117 6.81 36.18 -0.59
C LEU A 117 6.33 34.73 -0.33
N PRO A 118 5.18 34.53 0.33
CA PRO A 118 4.53 33.22 0.39
C PRO A 118 4.33 32.61 -1.01
N VAL A 119 4.33 31.29 -1.10
CA VAL A 119 4.20 30.57 -2.38
C VAL A 119 2.97 29.68 -2.33
N MET A 120 2.08 29.83 -3.30
CA MET A 120 0.93 28.95 -3.49
C MET A 120 1.16 28.05 -4.69
N VAL A 121 1.13 26.75 -4.50
CA VAL A 121 1.40 25.75 -5.54
C VAL A 121 0.12 25.03 -5.92
N TRP A 122 -0.28 25.10 -7.19
CA TRP A 122 -1.52 24.55 -7.71
C TRP A 122 -1.34 23.20 -8.43
N PHE A 123 -2.09 22.20 -7.97
CA PHE A 123 -2.34 20.93 -8.66
C PHE A 123 -3.70 20.99 -9.38
N HIS A 124 -3.69 20.88 -10.70
CA HIS A 124 -4.93 20.89 -11.48
C HIS A 124 -5.76 19.61 -11.27
N GLY A 125 -7.08 19.72 -11.48
CA GLY A 125 -8.01 18.60 -11.46
C GLY A 125 -8.03 17.78 -12.76
N GLY A 126 -9.13 17.06 -13.00
CA GLY A 126 -9.34 16.26 -14.23
C GLY A 126 -9.27 14.75 -14.05
N GLY A 127 -9.52 14.24 -12.83
CA GLY A 127 -9.64 12.81 -12.57
C GLY A 127 -8.40 11.99 -12.90
N TYR A 128 -7.22 12.61 -12.87
CA TYR A 128 -5.93 12.01 -13.26
C TYR A 128 -5.81 11.59 -14.73
N GLN A 129 -6.85 11.77 -15.54
CA GLN A 129 -6.92 11.37 -16.96
C GLN A 129 -7.01 12.56 -17.91
N GLY A 130 -7.31 13.75 -17.40
CA GLY A 130 -7.41 15.01 -18.13
C GLY A 130 -7.00 16.19 -17.27
N GLY A 131 -7.22 17.41 -17.78
CA GLY A 131 -6.84 18.66 -17.13
C GLY A 131 -5.48 19.20 -17.60
N ASN A 132 -5.25 20.49 -17.37
CA ASN A 132 -3.99 21.17 -17.68
C ASN A 132 -3.86 22.47 -16.86
N THR A 133 -2.67 23.09 -16.91
CA THR A 133 -2.37 24.33 -16.17
C THR A 133 -2.92 25.61 -16.81
N ARG A 134 -3.40 25.56 -18.07
CA ARG A 134 -3.89 26.74 -18.80
C ARG A 134 -5.28 27.19 -18.33
N GLU A 135 -5.97 26.32 -17.60
CA GLU A 135 -7.30 26.58 -17.02
C GLU A 135 -7.21 27.35 -15.68
N ALA A 136 -6.02 27.43 -15.06
CA ALA A 136 -5.79 28.04 -13.75
C ALA A 136 -4.95 29.33 -13.89
N ILE A 137 -5.54 30.37 -14.49
CA ILE A 137 -4.89 31.69 -14.63
C ILE A 137 -5.21 32.54 -13.39
N PRO A 138 -4.23 32.85 -12.51
CA PRO A 138 -4.48 33.37 -11.18
C PRO A 138 -4.64 34.90 -11.13
N ASP A 139 -4.84 35.58 -12.26
CA ASP A 139 -4.75 37.04 -12.37
C ASP A 139 -5.64 37.78 -11.36
N ILE A 140 -6.93 37.41 -11.27
CA ILE A 140 -7.87 38.03 -10.32
C ILE A 140 -7.52 37.72 -8.86
N THR A 141 -6.97 36.54 -8.58
CA THR A 141 -6.54 36.13 -7.23
C THR A 141 -5.31 36.90 -6.80
N LEU A 142 -4.29 37.01 -7.64
CA LEU A 142 -3.11 37.80 -7.33
C LEU A 142 -3.45 39.28 -7.13
N GLN A 143 -4.36 39.83 -7.94
CA GLN A 143 -4.81 41.22 -7.78
C GLN A 143 -5.58 41.43 -6.48
N THR A 144 -6.56 40.57 -6.18
CA THR A 144 -7.36 40.67 -4.94
C THR A 144 -6.46 40.55 -3.71
N SER A 145 -5.50 39.62 -3.76
CA SER A 145 -4.55 39.40 -2.67
C SER A 145 -3.61 40.58 -2.46
N LEU A 146 -3.12 41.20 -3.55
CA LEU A 146 -2.33 42.42 -3.49
C LEU A 146 -3.12 43.57 -2.85
N ASP A 147 -4.38 43.77 -3.29
CA ASP A 147 -5.24 44.83 -2.77
C ASP A 147 -5.54 44.66 -1.28
N ALA A 148 -5.57 43.41 -0.79
CA ALA A 148 -5.66 43.05 0.62
C ALA A 148 -4.31 43.12 1.38
N GLY A 149 -3.21 43.52 0.74
CA GLY A 149 -1.88 43.62 1.37
C GLY A 149 -1.18 42.27 1.61
N ARG A 150 -1.60 41.21 0.91
CA ARG A 150 -1.13 39.82 1.08
C ARG A 150 -0.44 39.25 -0.17
N PRO A 151 0.54 39.95 -0.78
CA PRO A 151 1.15 39.47 -2.02
C PRO A 151 1.79 38.09 -1.85
N PHE A 152 1.62 37.23 -2.85
CA PHE A 152 2.21 35.89 -2.90
C PHE A 152 2.61 35.52 -4.34
N VAL A 153 3.42 34.47 -4.47
CA VAL A 153 3.81 33.88 -5.77
C VAL A 153 2.93 32.65 -6.04
N PHE A 154 2.26 32.61 -7.18
CA PHE A 154 1.48 31.46 -7.62
C PHE A 154 2.28 30.59 -8.59
N VAL A 155 2.34 29.30 -8.34
CA VAL A 155 3.04 28.33 -9.19
C VAL A 155 2.05 27.24 -9.62
N SER A 156 2.01 26.91 -10.90
CA SER A 156 1.29 25.74 -11.40
C SER A 156 2.21 24.86 -12.23
N PHE A 157 2.02 23.54 -12.19
CA PHE A 157 2.78 22.63 -13.04
C PHE A 157 1.90 21.53 -13.61
N ALA A 158 2.28 21.07 -14.80
CA ALA A 158 1.70 19.90 -15.41
C ALA A 158 2.41 18.64 -14.91
N TYR A 159 1.65 17.55 -14.78
CA TYR A 159 2.13 16.23 -14.38
C TYR A 159 1.53 15.18 -15.31
N ARG A 160 2.20 14.03 -15.50
CA ARG A 160 1.70 12.99 -16.42
C ARG A 160 0.35 12.46 -15.97
N LEU A 161 -0.53 12.20 -16.96
CA LEU A 161 -1.91 11.77 -16.76
C LEU A 161 -2.15 10.38 -17.35
N GLY A 162 -3.27 9.76 -16.97
CA GLY A 162 -3.79 8.57 -17.62
C GLY A 162 -2.84 7.39 -17.62
N GLN A 163 -2.80 6.70 -18.74
CA GLN A 163 -1.84 5.64 -19.04
C GLN A 163 -0.37 6.08 -18.99
N PHE A 164 -0.06 7.38 -19.09
CA PHE A 164 1.31 7.89 -19.00
C PHE A 164 1.74 8.16 -17.54
N GLY A 165 0.78 8.48 -16.66
CA GLY A 165 1.02 8.88 -15.27
C GLY A 165 0.61 7.85 -14.21
N PHE A 166 -0.38 7.03 -14.51
CA PHE A 166 -1.11 6.19 -13.55
C PHE A 166 -1.44 4.80 -14.10
N LEU A 167 -0.66 4.32 -15.09
CA LEU A 167 -0.62 2.89 -15.39
C LEU A 167 -0.11 2.16 -14.14
N ALA A 168 -0.66 0.98 -13.87
CA ALA A 168 -0.30 0.14 -12.72
C ALA A 168 0.02 -1.28 -13.20
N GLY A 169 0.44 -2.17 -12.29
CA GLY A 169 0.73 -3.56 -12.59
C GLY A 169 2.16 -3.96 -12.25
N SER A 170 2.35 -5.24 -11.94
CA SER A 170 3.64 -5.83 -11.60
C SER A 170 4.71 -5.63 -12.68
N PRO A 171 4.42 -5.69 -14.00
CA PRO A 171 5.44 -5.44 -15.01
C PRO A 171 6.00 -4.01 -14.95
N LEU A 172 5.15 -3.02 -14.67
CA LEU A 172 5.59 -1.64 -14.50
C LEU A 172 6.38 -1.45 -13.20
N GLN A 173 6.00 -2.14 -12.11
CA GLN A 173 6.75 -2.11 -10.85
C GLN A 173 8.18 -2.64 -11.00
N ARG A 174 8.38 -3.69 -11.83
CA ARG A 174 9.69 -4.30 -12.05
C ARG A 174 10.63 -3.44 -12.91
N ASP A 175 10.08 -2.81 -13.95
CA ASP A 175 10.84 -2.01 -14.91
C ASP A 175 10.15 -0.67 -15.15
N GLY A 176 10.12 0.16 -14.11
CA GLY A 176 9.50 1.48 -14.15
C GLY A 176 9.31 2.04 -12.75
N GLN A 177 8.47 3.06 -12.64
CA GLN A 177 8.06 3.63 -11.38
C GLN A 177 6.55 3.83 -11.36
N LEU A 178 5.96 3.42 -10.24
CA LEU A 178 4.53 3.51 -9.97
C LEU A 178 4.12 4.92 -9.58
N ASN A 179 2.82 5.23 -9.73
CA ASN A 179 2.22 6.54 -9.41
C ASN A 179 3.04 7.72 -9.96
N ILE A 180 3.57 7.60 -11.18
CA ILE A 180 4.55 8.56 -11.67
C ILE A 180 3.97 9.98 -11.84
N GLY A 181 2.66 10.11 -12.07
CA GLY A 181 1.99 11.42 -12.04
C GLY A 181 2.07 12.10 -10.65
N LEU A 182 2.02 11.35 -9.55
CA LEU A 182 2.26 11.92 -8.21
C LEU A 182 3.75 12.21 -7.96
N GLN A 183 4.63 11.39 -8.50
CA GLN A 183 6.08 11.60 -8.41
C GLN A 183 6.51 12.86 -9.18
N ASP A 184 5.90 13.13 -10.34
CA ASP A 184 6.08 14.37 -11.10
C ASP A 184 5.72 15.59 -10.24
N GLN A 185 4.59 15.52 -9.53
CA GLN A 185 4.16 16.57 -8.60
C GLN A 185 5.14 16.75 -7.44
N ARG A 186 5.64 15.65 -6.86
CA ARG A 186 6.64 15.68 -5.77
C ARG A 186 7.94 16.32 -6.24
N GLU A 187 8.38 15.99 -7.45
CA GLU A 187 9.60 16.54 -8.04
C GLU A 187 9.43 18.00 -8.43
N ALA A 188 8.25 18.41 -8.91
CA ALA A 188 7.94 19.82 -9.14
C ALA A 188 7.98 20.64 -7.83
N LEU A 189 7.56 20.07 -6.69
CA LEU A 189 7.73 20.71 -5.38
C LEU A 189 9.20 20.86 -5.00
N ARG A 190 10.05 19.87 -5.28
CA ARG A 190 11.51 19.99 -5.08
C ARG A 190 12.12 21.05 -5.99
N TRP A 191 11.61 21.19 -7.22
CA TRP A 191 11.98 22.28 -8.11
C TRP A 191 11.60 23.65 -7.52
N VAL A 192 10.39 23.79 -6.95
CA VAL A 192 9.96 25.01 -6.24
C VAL A 192 10.94 25.32 -5.10
N GLN A 193 11.24 24.35 -4.24
CA GLN A 193 12.21 24.53 -3.15
C GLN A 193 13.56 25.04 -3.62
N ARG A 194 14.03 24.58 -4.78
CA ARG A 194 15.34 24.93 -5.33
C ARG A 194 15.37 26.31 -5.99
N TYR A 195 14.30 26.75 -6.64
CA TYR A 195 14.36 27.90 -7.56
C TYR A 195 13.39 29.04 -7.26
N ILE A 196 12.37 28.85 -6.42
CA ILE A 196 11.32 29.87 -6.26
C ILE A 196 11.82 31.19 -5.67
N SER A 197 12.93 31.15 -4.92
CA SER A 197 13.62 32.34 -4.40
C SER A 197 14.09 33.28 -5.50
N VAL A 198 14.48 32.78 -6.67
CA VAL A 198 14.88 33.64 -7.80
C VAL A 198 13.71 34.48 -8.32
N PHE A 199 12.48 33.96 -8.17
CA PHE A 199 11.25 34.67 -8.52
C PHE A 199 10.72 35.55 -7.36
N GLY A 200 11.41 35.56 -6.21
CA GLY A 200 11.04 36.32 -5.01
C GLY A 200 10.13 35.58 -4.02
N GLY A 201 9.84 34.31 -4.25
CA GLY A 201 9.10 33.46 -3.30
C GLY A 201 9.99 32.90 -2.19
N ASP A 202 9.42 32.61 -1.03
CA ASP A 202 10.10 31.95 0.08
C ASP A 202 9.87 30.43 0.02
N PRO A 203 10.91 29.62 -0.23
CA PRO A 203 10.77 28.16 -0.26
C PRO A 203 10.31 27.57 1.08
N ASN A 204 10.49 28.29 2.20
CA ASN A 204 10.02 27.84 3.52
C ASN A 204 8.54 28.18 3.79
N ARG A 205 7.87 28.89 2.86
CA ARG A 205 6.46 29.31 2.99
C ARG A 205 5.64 28.85 1.80
N VAL A 206 5.75 27.57 1.47
CA VAL A 206 5.03 26.93 0.37
C VAL A 206 3.74 26.29 0.90
N THR A 207 2.61 26.66 0.32
CA THR A 207 1.29 26.03 0.55
C THR A 207 0.85 25.34 -0.73
N VAL A 208 0.52 24.06 -0.63
CA VAL A 208 -0.04 23.30 -1.76
C VAL A 208 -1.55 23.46 -1.82
N TRP A 209 -2.10 23.53 -3.02
CA TRP A 209 -3.52 23.66 -3.28
C TRP A 209 -3.91 22.82 -4.48
N GLY A 210 -5.05 22.16 -4.44
CA GLY A 210 -5.62 21.57 -5.63
C GLY A 210 -7.13 21.42 -5.54
N GLN A 211 -7.72 21.05 -6.68
CA GLN A 211 -9.15 20.80 -6.79
C GLN A 211 -9.41 19.43 -7.44
N SER A 212 -10.48 18.73 -7.02
CA SER A 212 -10.85 17.42 -7.56
C SER A 212 -9.70 16.41 -7.45
N ALA A 213 -9.18 15.90 -8.56
CA ALA A 213 -7.98 15.05 -8.59
C ALA A 213 -6.73 15.78 -8.07
N GLY A 214 -6.62 17.10 -8.22
CA GLY A 214 -5.56 17.90 -7.62
C GLY A 214 -5.69 18.02 -6.10
N ALA A 215 -6.93 18.09 -5.57
CA ALA A 215 -7.18 17.98 -4.13
C ALA A 215 -6.93 16.54 -3.64
N GLY A 216 -7.22 15.54 -4.48
CA GLY A 216 -6.79 14.15 -4.31
C GLY A 216 -5.27 13.98 -4.28
N SER A 217 -4.53 14.70 -5.12
CA SER A 217 -3.08 14.78 -5.04
C SER A 217 -2.63 15.43 -3.74
N THR A 218 -3.29 16.52 -3.32
CA THR A 218 -2.98 17.23 -2.07
C THR A 218 -3.15 16.32 -0.85
N LEU A 219 -4.28 15.63 -0.73
CA LEU A 219 -4.50 14.69 0.38
C LEU A 219 -3.53 13.50 0.33
N LEU A 220 -3.06 13.10 -0.86
CA LEU A 220 -2.09 12.01 -1.01
C LEU A 220 -0.67 12.45 -0.65
N HIS A 221 -0.25 13.67 -1.01
CA HIS A 221 1.05 14.22 -0.59
C HIS A 221 1.15 14.42 0.92
N LEU A 222 0.01 14.65 1.60
CA LEU A 222 -0.07 14.71 3.05
C LEU A 222 0.18 13.34 3.73
N ILE A 223 -0.17 12.21 3.09
CA ILE A 223 0.05 10.86 3.66
C ILE A 223 1.27 10.15 3.06
N ALA A 224 1.81 10.67 1.96
CA ALA A 224 2.94 10.08 1.27
C ALA A 224 4.14 9.88 2.20
N ASN A 225 4.90 8.81 1.99
CA ASN A 225 6.04 8.41 2.82
C ASN A 225 5.68 8.33 4.32
N GLY A 226 4.46 7.88 4.66
CA GLY A 226 3.98 7.79 6.03
C GLY A 226 3.75 9.14 6.72
N GLY A 227 3.45 10.19 5.95
CA GLY A 227 3.26 11.56 6.43
C GLY A 227 4.52 12.43 6.41
N ASN A 228 5.65 11.92 5.92
CA ASN A 228 6.85 12.73 5.72
C ASN A 228 6.73 13.55 4.43
N ASN A 229 6.48 14.85 4.57
CA ASN A 229 6.38 15.79 3.45
C ASN A 229 7.71 16.41 2.99
N GLU A 230 8.87 15.94 3.48
CA GLU A 230 10.21 16.42 3.08
C GLU A 230 10.43 17.94 3.28
N ASN A 231 9.65 18.58 4.16
CA ASN A 231 9.61 20.05 4.31
C ASN A 231 9.27 20.79 3.00
N LEU A 232 8.59 20.13 2.05
CA LEU A 232 8.28 20.72 0.74
C LEU A 232 7.16 21.75 0.80
N PHE A 233 6.31 21.70 1.83
CA PHE A 233 5.21 22.62 2.06
C PHE A 233 4.88 22.72 3.55
N ILE A 234 4.27 23.83 3.96
CA ILE A 234 3.90 24.16 5.33
C ILE A 234 2.39 24.29 5.55
N GLY A 235 1.59 24.10 4.49
CA GLY A 235 0.14 24.15 4.53
C GLY A 235 -0.47 23.47 3.31
N ALA A 236 -1.71 23.01 3.42
CA ALA A 236 -2.39 22.31 2.33
C ALA A 236 -3.87 22.70 2.20
N ILE A 237 -4.29 22.97 0.96
CA ILE A 237 -5.67 23.31 0.61
C ILE A 237 -6.23 22.28 -0.38
N GLY A 238 -7.42 21.76 -0.13
CA GLY A 238 -8.07 20.80 -1.01
C GLY A 238 -9.55 21.09 -1.24
N ASP A 239 -9.87 21.50 -2.46
CA ASP A 239 -11.24 21.77 -2.88
C ASP A 239 -11.81 20.49 -3.53
N SER A 240 -12.84 19.90 -2.92
CA SER A 240 -13.44 18.65 -3.38
C SER A 240 -12.42 17.50 -3.50
N PRO A 241 -11.79 17.04 -2.39
CA PRO A 241 -10.76 16.00 -2.41
C PRO A 241 -11.25 14.67 -2.99
N ALA A 242 -10.73 14.29 -4.16
CA ALA A 242 -11.13 13.07 -4.85
C ALA A 242 -10.64 11.79 -4.14
N PHE A 243 -11.57 11.05 -3.54
CA PHE A 243 -11.33 9.82 -2.79
C PHE A 243 -11.49 8.57 -3.68
N ASN A 244 -10.37 8.00 -4.15
CA ASN A 244 -10.35 6.83 -5.05
C ASN A 244 -10.44 5.51 -4.30
N ALA A 245 -10.78 4.45 -5.03
CA ALA A 245 -10.72 3.07 -4.54
C ALA A 245 -9.30 2.69 -4.05
N MET A 246 -8.25 3.09 -4.78
CA MET A 246 -6.85 2.79 -4.42
C MET A 246 -6.58 1.30 -4.10
N PRO A 247 -6.83 0.36 -5.04
CA PRO A 247 -6.32 -1.00 -4.93
C PRO A 247 -4.78 -1.02 -4.86
N ALA A 248 -4.18 -2.16 -4.50
CA ALA A 248 -2.73 -2.31 -4.57
C ALA A 248 -2.26 -2.40 -6.02
N TYR A 249 -1.04 -1.97 -6.33
CA TYR A 249 -0.52 -1.96 -7.72
C TYR A 249 -0.59 -3.32 -8.43
N ASN A 250 -0.58 -4.40 -7.66
CA ASN A 250 -0.59 -5.81 -8.05
C ASN A 250 -1.95 -6.49 -7.80
N ASP A 251 -2.98 -5.69 -7.54
CA ASP A 251 -4.34 -6.16 -7.39
C ASP A 251 -4.85 -6.73 -8.73
N PRO A 252 -5.64 -7.83 -8.73
CA PRO A 252 -6.15 -8.44 -9.95
C PRO A 252 -6.86 -7.47 -10.90
N TYR A 253 -7.56 -6.44 -10.37
CA TYR A 253 -8.19 -5.42 -11.19
C TYR A 253 -7.16 -4.59 -11.97
N LEU A 254 -6.06 -4.20 -11.31
CA LEU A 254 -5.02 -3.39 -11.94
C LEU A 254 -4.10 -4.20 -12.86
N GLU A 255 -3.84 -5.48 -12.54
CA GLU A 255 -3.17 -6.39 -13.47
C GLU A 255 -4.00 -6.58 -14.74
N ASP A 256 -5.31 -6.78 -14.64
CA ASP A 256 -6.20 -6.87 -15.81
C ASP A 256 -6.22 -5.56 -16.63
N VAL A 257 -6.23 -4.39 -15.97
CA VAL A 257 -6.07 -3.09 -16.66
C VAL A 257 -4.75 -3.04 -17.43
N PHE A 258 -3.64 -3.49 -16.84
CA PHE A 258 -2.34 -3.54 -17.51
C PHE A 258 -2.33 -4.50 -18.70
N GLU A 259 -2.83 -5.72 -18.52
CA GLU A 259 -2.85 -6.76 -19.56
C GLU A 259 -3.66 -6.31 -20.77
N GLN A 260 -4.85 -5.74 -20.54
CA GLN A 260 -5.68 -5.20 -21.61
C GLN A 260 -5.01 -4.00 -22.29
N PHE A 261 -4.42 -3.09 -21.51
CA PHE A 261 -3.70 -1.94 -22.07
C PHE A 261 -2.54 -2.38 -22.99
N ALA A 262 -1.69 -3.30 -22.53
CA ALA A 262 -0.57 -3.80 -23.30
C ALA A 262 -1.02 -4.50 -24.58
N SER A 263 -2.06 -5.36 -24.48
CA SER A 263 -2.67 -6.02 -25.63
C SER A 263 -3.24 -5.03 -26.65
N LEU A 264 -3.97 -4.00 -26.19
CA LEU A 264 -4.52 -2.94 -27.04
C LEU A 264 -3.44 -2.09 -27.72
N ALA A 265 -2.26 -1.97 -27.10
CA ALA A 265 -1.08 -1.30 -27.65
C ALA A 265 -0.30 -2.19 -28.65
N GLY A 266 -0.66 -3.48 -28.78
CA GLY A 266 0.03 -4.43 -29.65
C GLY A 266 1.25 -5.10 -29.01
N CYS A 267 1.39 -5.02 -27.68
CA CYS A 267 2.43 -5.71 -26.93
C CYS A 267 1.87 -6.97 -26.28
N ASP A 268 2.65 -8.05 -26.22
CA ASP A 268 2.26 -9.27 -25.51
C ASP A 268 2.35 -9.05 -23.99
N PRO A 269 1.22 -9.01 -23.25
CA PRO A 269 1.25 -8.82 -21.80
C PRO A 269 1.94 -9.95 -21.04
N LYS A 270 2.01 -11.16 -21.64
CA LYS A 270 2.64 -12.34 -21.03
C LYS A 270 4.14 -12.37 -21.23
N ALA A 271 4.68 -11.48 -22.07
CA ALA A 271 6.11 -11.38 -22.35
C ALA A 271 6.87 -10.68 -21.22
N GLN A 272 6.88 -11.30 -20.03
CA GLN A 272 7.57 -10.92 -18.78
C GLN A 272 8.34 -9.58 -18.83
N ASP A 273 9.67 -9.60 -18.98
CA ASP A 273 10.51 -8.39 -18.94
C ASP A 273 10.54 -7.62 -20.27
N LYS A 274 9.88 -8.14 -21.31
CA LYS A 274 9.87 -7.55 -22.66
C LYS A 274 8.67 -6.63 -22.90
N VAL A 275 7.58 -6.79 -22.16
CA VAL A 275 6.36 -5.98 -22.34
C VAL A 275 6.65 -4.49 -22.15
N MET A 276 7.42 -4.11 -21.12
CA MET A 276 7.77 -2.71 -20.88
C MET A 276 8.70 -2.15 -21.96
N SER A 277 9.64 -2.95 -22.46
CA SER A 277 10.50 -2.56 -23.59
C SER A 277 9.67 -2.32 -24.87
N CYS A 278 8.72 -3.22 -25.17
CA CYS A 278 7.77 -3.04 -26.27
C CYS A 278 6.99 -1.73 -26.10
N LEU A 279 6.37 -1.53 -24.94
CA LEU A 279 5.56 -0.35 -24.63
C LEU A 279 6.36 0.97 -24.71
N ARG A 280 7.63 0.98 -24.29
CA ARG A 280 8.51 2.17 -24.43
C ARG A 280 8.96 2.42 -25.87
N GLY A 281 9.04 1.38 -26.70
CA GLY A 281 9.38 1.47 -28.12
C GLY A 281 8.27 2.04 -28.99
N LEU A 282 7.03 2.13 -28.49
CA LEU A 282 5.89 2.65 -29.24
C LEU A 282 5.86 4.18 -29.30
N GLU A 283 5.29 4.71 -30.38
CA GLU A 283 4.97 6.12 -30.51
C GLU A 283 3.88 6.55 -29.51
N ALA A 284 3.93 7.81 -29.07
CA ALA A 284 2.97 8.38 -28.13
C ALA A 284 1.51 8.22 -28.58
N GLY A 285 1.25 8.34 -29.90
CA GLY A 285 -0.09 8.17 -30.48
C GLY A 285 -0.66 6.77 -30.29
N THR A 286 0.16 5.73 -30.40
CA THR A 286 -0.26 4.34 -30.18
C THR A 286 -0.62 4.11 -28.71
N ILE A 287 0.19 4.64 -27.79
CA ILE A 287 -0.07 4.60 -26.35
C ILE A 287 -1.34 5.38 -25.98
N ALA A 288 -1.54 6.57 -26.59
CA ALA A 288 -2.73 7.37 -26.44
C ALA A 288 -3.99 6.58 -26.86
N SER A 289 -3.95 6.01 -28.07
CA SER A 289 -5.05 5.19 -28.61
C SER A 289 -5.35 3.96 -27.77
N ALA A 290 -4.34 3.25 -27.25
CA ALA A 290 -4.55 2.08 -26.41
C ALA A 290 -5.28 2.44 -25.10
N GLY A 291 -4.87 3.52 -24.44
CA GLY A 291 -5.55 4.03 -23.25
C GLY A 291 -7.00 4.47 -23.54
N SER A 292 -7.22 5.18 -24.64
CA SER A 292 -8.57 5.61 -25.07
C SER A 292 -9.50 4.42 -25.36
N ARG A 293 -8.99 3.35 -25.96
CA ARG A 293 -9.75 2.10 -26.20
C ARG A 293 -10.06 1.37 -24.89
N LEU A 294 -9.12 1.32 -23.95
CA LEU A 294 -9.31 0.67 -22.65
C LEU A 294 -10.39 1.36 -21.80
N ILE A 295 -10.37 2.69 -21.70
CA ILE A 295 -11.46 3.41 -21.02
C ILE A 295 -12.80 3.20 -21.74
N GLY A 296 -12.76 3.00 -23.06
CA GLY A 296 -13.95 2.72 -23.87
C GLY A 296 -14.56 1.34 -23.59
N SER A 297 -13.75 0.34 -23.24
CA SER A 297 -14.24 -1.00 -22.89
C SER A 297 -14.76 -1.08 -21.44
N ARG A 298 -14.27 -0.24 -20.55
CA ARG A 298 -14.73 -0.14 -19.15
C ARG A 298 -15.87 0.87 -19.01
N ASN A 299 -17.00 0.57 -19.67
CA ASN A 299 -18.14 1.47 -19.87
C ASN A 299 -18.93 1.90 -18.61
N SER A 300 -18.69 1.26 -17.46
CA SER A 300 -19.26 1.63 -16.15
C SER A 300 -18.28 2.39 -15.25
N THR A 301 -17.04 2.65 -15.66
CA THR A 301 -16.01 3.31 -14.83
C THR A 301 -15.66 4.69 -15.39
N LEU A 302 -15.73 5.73 -14.57
CA LEU A 302 -15.41 7.11 -14.95
C LEU A 302 -13.90 7.33 -15.13
N TYR A 303 -13.11 6.79 -14.21
CA TYR A 303 -11.66 6.96 -14.18
C TYR A 303 -10.98 5.61 -13.92
N VAL A 304 -10.41 5.04 -14.99
CA VAL A 304 -9.70 3.75 -14.95
C VAL A 304 -8.28 3.95 -14.44
N PHE A 305 -7.62 5.02 -14.89
CA PHE A 305 -6.28 5.40 -14.44
C PHE A 305 -6.38 6.43 -13.31
N ALA A 306 -6.01 6.00 -12.11
CA ALA A 306 -6.03 6.82 -10.89
C ALA A 306 -4.95 6.32 -9.93
N PRO A 307 -4.59 7.08 -8.87
CA PRO A 307 -3.65 6.62 -7.86
C PRO A 307 -4.04 5.30 -7.19
N TYR A 308 -3.02 4.53 -6.83
CA TYR A 308 -3.13 3.21 -6.21
C TYR A 308 -2.08 3.05 -5.10
N LEU A 309 -2.17 1.98 -4.29
CA LEU A 309 -1.13 1.69 -3.29
C LEU A 309 0.08 1.09 -4.00
N ASP A 310 1.21 1.80 -3.99
CA ASP A 310 2.46 1.36 -4.60
C ASP A 310 3.41 0.67 -3.59
N GLY A 311 3.12 0.78 -2.30
CA GLY A 311 3.91 0.16 -1.23
C GLY A 311 5.21 0.91 -0.88
N GLU A 312 5.47 2.05 -1.51
CA GLU A 312 6.64 2.89 -1.23
C GLU A 312 6.24 4.35 -0.97
N PHE A 313 5.67 5.03 -1.96
CA PHE A 313 5.25 6.43 -1.85
C PHE A 313 3.89 6.55 -1.18
N ILE A 314 2.91 5.74 -1.59
CA ILE A 314 1.61 5.59 -0.94
C ILE A 314 1.48 4.17 -0.38
N THR A 315 1.68 4.06 0.94
CA THR A 315 1.70 2.79 1.67
C THR A 315 0.37 2.44 2.34
N GLU A 316 -0.46 3.45 2.62
CA GLU A 316 -1.74 3.29 3.30
C GLU A 316 -2.83 4.05 2.54
N ARG A 317 -4.07 3.55 2.61
CA ARG A 317 -5.22 4.26 2.05
C ARG A 317 -5.53 5.50 2.87
N PRO A 318 -6.08 6.57 2.28
CA PRO A 318 -6.31 7.81 3.00
C PRO A 318 -7.13 7.63 4.28
N ASN A 319 -8.18 6.81 4.30
CA ASN A 319 -8.97 6.59 5.51
C ASN A 319 -8.27 5.74 6.57
N GLN A 320 -7.34 4.87 6.19
CA GLN A 320 -6.46 4.24 7.16
C GLN A 320 -5.47 5.26 7.73
N ALA A 321 -4.83 6.06 6.86
CA ALA A 321 -3.85 7.06 7.24
C ALA A 321 -4.44 8.17 8.13
N TYR A 322 -5.57 8.75 7.75
CA TYR A 322 -6.27 9.81 8.51
C TYR A 322 -7.08 9.25 9.67
N GLY A 323 -7.84 8.17 9.45
CA GLY A 323 -8.80 7.65 10.42
C GLY A 323 -8.15 6.85 11.55
N VAL A 324 -7.16 6.00 11.22
CA VAL A 324 -6.65 4.96 12.14
C VAL A 324 -5.20 5.20 12.54
N SER A 325 -4.26 5.22 11.60
CA SER A 325 -2.83 5.25 11.90
C SER A 325 -2.31 6.65 12.24
N LYS A 326 -3.07 7.69 11.88
CA LYS A 326 -2.73 9.11 12.05
C LYS A 326 -1.38 9.49 11.41
N LYS A 327 -1.03 8.80 10.32
CA LYS A 327 0.21 9.01 9.54
C LYS A 327 -0.03 10.01 8.42
N PHE A 328 0.02 11.28 8.78
CA PHE A 328 -0.07 12.39 7.84
C PHE A 328 0.83 13.55 8.29
N ALA A 329 1.21 14.40 7.34
CA ALA A 329 2.06 15.55 7.57
C ALA A 329 1.43 16.52 8.59
N ARG A 330 2.24 17.03 9.51
CA ARG A 330 1.76 17.87 10.62
C ARG A 330 1.79 19.35 10.21
N VAL A 331 0.92 19.74 9.29
CA VAL A 331 0.76 21.13 8.77
C VAL A 331 -0.70 21.58 8.84
N PRO A 332 -1.02 22.89 8.91
CA PRO A 332 -2.40 23.34 8.81
C PRO A 332 -3.07 22.92 7.50
N VAL A 333 -4.37 22.64 7.56
CA VAL A 333 -5.15 22.20 6.38
C VAL A 333 -6.44 22.98 6.20
N LEU A 334 -6.84 23.23 4.95
CA LEU A 334 -8.14 23.79 4.55
C LEU A 334 -8.77 22.86 3.51
N PHE A 335 -9.86 22.17 3.86
CA PHE A 335 -10.53 21.27 2.92
C PHE A 335 -12.03 21.50 2.91
N GLY A 336 -12.65 21.48 1.73
CA GLY A 336 -14.08 21.64 1.60
C GLY A 336 -14.63 20.98 0.36
N SER A 337 -15.91 21.22 0.11
CA SER A 337 -16.63 20.62 -1.01
C SER A 337 -17.80 21.50 -1.41
N ASN A 338 -18.24 21.38 -2.65
CA ASN A 338 -19.48 21.94 -3.14
C ASN A 338 -20.68 21.19 -2.57
N THR A 339 -21.87 21.79 -2.59
CA THR A 339 -23.09 21.10 -2.13
C THR A 339 -23.45 19.89 -3.00
N ASN A 340 -23.32 19.99 -4.33
CA ASN A 340 -23.81 19.01 -5.31
C ASN A 340 -22.66 18.29 -6.03
N GLU A 341 -21.68 17.78 -5.28
CA GLU A 341 -20.46 17.16 -5.85
C GLU A 341 -20.74 15.98 -6.79
N GLY A 342 -21.82 15.26 -6.54
CA GLY A 342 -22.20 14.09 -7.32
C GLY A 342 -22.96 14.39 -8.61
N ALA A 343 -23.34 15.65 -8.83
CA ALA A 343 -24.22 16.03 -9.93
C ALA A 343 -23.64 15.62 -11.29
N THR A 344 -24.50 15.07 -12.16
CA THR A 344 -24.22 14.74 -13.57
C THR A 344 -23.17 13.65 -13.87
N TRP A 345 -22.47 13.09 -12.86
CA TRP A 345 -21.39 12.13 -13.11
C TRP A 345 -21.83 10.86 -13.84
N SER A 346 -22.93 10.25 -13.39
CA SER A 346 -23.44 9.02 -13.99
C SER A 346 -23.85 9.20 -15.46
N ALA A 347 -24.26 10.41 -15.85
CA ALA A 347 -24.62 10.74 -17.24
C ALA A 347 -23.44 10.58 -18.22
N ARG A 348 -22.20 10.58 -17.72
CA ARG A 348 -20.98 10.39 -18.53
C ARG A 348 -20.69 8.92 -18.85
N LEU A 349 -21.38 7.99 -18.20
CA LEU A 349 -21.19 6.56 -18.43
C LEU A 349 -21.88 6.10 -19.71
N ARG A 350 -21.17 5.27 -20.48
CA ARG A 350 -21.68 4.70 -21.72
C ARG A 350 -22.59 3.50 -21.48
N ASN A 351 -22.45 2.84 -20.32
CA ASN A 351 -23.31 1.72 -19.96
C ASN A 351 -24.68 2.25 -19.48
N PRO A 352 -25.77 2.00 -20.22
CA PRO A 352 -27.11 2.43 -19.79
C PRO A 352 -27.51 1.82 -18.44
N ASP A 353 -27.06 0.61 -18.11
CA ASP A 353 -27.38 -0.08 -16.85
C ASP A 353 -26.66 0.50 -15.64
N ALA A 354 -25.71 1.42 -15.85
CA ALA A 354 -24.99 2.16 -14.81
C ALA A 354 -25.18 3.68 -14.94
N ASN A 355 -25.99 4.14 -15.91
CA ASN A 355 -26.23 5.55 -16.17
C ASN A 355 -27.60 5.95 -15.58
N THR A 356 -27.58 6.54 -14.39
CA THR A 356 -28.78 6.94 -13.65
C THR A 356 -29.53 8.11 -14.31
N SER A 357 -28.95 8.79 -15.30
CA SER A 357 -29.66 9.84 -16.05
C SER A 357 -30.57 9.29 -17.15
N MET A 358 -30.46 8.00 -17.46
CA MET A 358 -31.31 7.35 -18.45
C MET A 358 -32.77 7.27 -17.96
N PRO A 359 -33.76 7.30 -18.88
CA PRO A 359 -35.14 6.98 -18.54
C PRO A 359 -35.21 5.59 -17.88
N HIS A 360 -36.06 5.46 -16.86
CA HIS A 360 -36.26 4.21 -16.10
C HIS A 360 -35.07 3.74 -15.24
N ALA A 361 -34.17 4.64 -14.83
CA ALA A 361 -33.16 4.32 -13.81
C ALA A 361 -33.81 3.66 -12.57
N THR A 362 -33.17 2.61 -12.07
CA THR A 362 -33.61 1.86 -10.88
C THR A 362 -32.55 1.90 -9.79
N GLN A 363 -32.87 1.32 -8.63
CA GLN A 363 -31.88 1.10 -7.57
C GLN A 363 -30.67 0.29 -8.05
N ASP A 364 -30.87 -0.68 -8.96
CA ASP A 364 -29.78 -1.45 -9.55
C ASP A 364 -28.90 -0.59 -10.45
N THR A 365 -29.48 0.38 -11.17
CA THR A 365 -28.70 1.37 -11.93
C THR A 365 -27.78 2.18 -11.01
N VAL A 366 -28.27 2.58 -9.83
CA VAL A 366 -27.45 3.28 -8.82
C VAL A 366 -26.35 2.36 -8.28
N TYR A 367 -26.66 1.10 -7.97
CA TYR A 367 -25.65 0.13 -7.55
C TYR A 367 -24.55 -0.05 -8.61
N ASN A 368 -24.93 -0.29 -9.86
CA ASN A 368 -24.00 -0.48 -10.97
C ASN A 368 -23.13 0.76 -11.22
N PHE A 369 -23.70 1.96 -11.05
CA PHE A 369 -22.96 3.21 -11.09
C PHE A 369 -21.84 3.24 -10.04
N LEU A 370 -22.19 3.01 -8.77
CA LEU A 370 -21.24 3.06 -7.66
C LEU A 370 -20.22 1.92 -7.70
N HIS A 371 -20.67 0.69 -7.97
CA HIS A 371 -19.81 -0.49 -8.14
C HIS A 371 -18.82 -0.32 -9.29
N GLY A 372 -19.21 0.36 -10.38
CA GLY A 372 -18.32 0.69 -11.47
C GLY A 372 -17.15 1.61 -11.07
N GLN A 373 -17.30 2.40 -10.00
CA GLN A 373 -16.24 3.29 -9.48
C GLN A 373 -15.46 2.63 -8.33
N TYR A 374 -16.12 1.73 -7.58
CA TYR A 374 -15.58 1.01 -6.44
C TYR A 374 -15.82 -0.49 -6.65
N PRO A 375 -14.90 -1.21 -7.32
CA PRO A 375 -15.14 -2.57 -7.84
C PRO A 375 -15.38 -3.65 -6.79
N TYR A 376 -15.21 -3.34 -5.50
CA TYR A 376 -15.44 -4.26 -4.39
C TYR A 376 -16.67 -3.90 -3.53
N LEU A 377 -17.39 -2.82 -3.86
CA LEU A 377 -18.61 -2.43 -3.15
C LEU A 377 -19.64 -3.54 -3.26
N THR A 378 -20.02 -4.19 -2.15
CA THR A 378 -20.99 -5.28 -2.22
C THR A 378 -22.42 -4.75 -2.29
N LYS A 379 -23.32 -5.58 -2.83
CA LYS A 379 -24.75 -5.30 -2.82
C LYS A 379 -25.31 -5.19 -1.40
N GLU A 380 -24.77 -5.96 -0.44
CA GLU A 380 -25.21 -5.90 0.96
C GLU A 380 -24.93 -4.53 1.59
N SER A 381 -23.71 -4.01 1.44
CA SER A 381 -23.37 -2.68 1.95
C SER A 381 -24.11 -1.59 1.19
N PHE A 382 -24.31 -1.73 -0.11
CA PHE A 382 -25.16 -0.82 -0.87
C PHE A 382 -26.61 -0.79 -0.33
N ASP A 383 -27.22 -1.94 -0.05
CA ASP A 383 -28.59 -2.00 0.46
C ASP A 383 -28.70 -1.41 1.88
N LYS A 384 -27.64 -1.47 2.69
CA LYS A 384 -27.54 -0.72 3.96
C LYS A 384 -27.44 0.78 3.69
N ALA A 385 -26.62 1.19 2.72
CA ALA A 385 -26.47 2.60 2.35
C ALA A 385 -27.82 3.19 1.92
N VAL A 386 -28.58 2.52 1.06
CA VAL A 386 -29.89 2.99 0.57
C VAL A 386 -30.86 3.35 1.71
N LYS A 387 -30.79 2.66 2.86
CA LYS A 387 -31.62 3.00 4.03
C LYS A 387 -31.26 4.36 4.64
N LEU A 388 -30.01 4.80 4.50
CA LEU A 388 -29.53 6.13 4.92
C LEU A 388 -29.79 7.21 3.88
N TYR A 389 -30.16 6.84 2.65
CA TYR A 389 -30.58 7.75 1.58
C TYR A 389 -32.02 7.41 1.12
N PRO A 390 -33.06 7.58 1.95
CA PRO A 390 -34.44 7.27 1.54
C PRO A 390 -34.81 7.98 0.23
N ILE A 391 -35.32 7.24 -0.76
CA ILE A 391 -35.62 7.81 -2.09
C ILE A 391 -36.67 8.93 -2.05
N ALA A 392 -37.51 8.95 -1.01
CA ALA A 392 -38.49 10.00 -0.78
C ALA A 392 -37.82 11.38 -0.61
N ASP A 393 -36.63 11.44 -0.01
CA ASP A 393 -35.84 12.66 0.18
C ASP A 393 -35.33 13.23 -1.16
N TYR A 394 -35.39 12.41 -2.22
CA TYR A 394 -34.94 12.73 -3.57
C TYR A 394 -36.10 12.74 -4.57
N ASN A 395 -37.34 12.99 -4.11
CA ASN A 395 -38.54 13.04 -4.95
C ASN A 395 -38.78 11.77 -5.79
N GLY A 396 -38.40 10.60 -5.27
CA GLY A 396 -38.50 9.34 -6.02
C GLY A 396 -37.49 9.20 -7.17
N ASN A 397 -36.48 10.07 -7.25
CA ASN A 397 -35.54 10.12 -8.36
C ASN A 397 -34.20 9.43 -8.01
N PHE A 398 -33.98 8.25 -8.61
CA PHE A 398 -32.74 7.48 -8.45
C PHE A 398 -31.47 8.21 -8.92
N SER A 399 -31.59 9.11 -9.90
CA SER A 399 -30.45 9.94 -10.32
C SER A 399 -30.03 10.88 -9.21
N LEU A 400 -30.97 11.58 -8.56
CA LEU A 400 -30.64 12.50 -7.47
C LEU A 400 -30.07 11.77 -6.26
N GLN A 401 -30.65 10.62 -5.90
CA GLN A 401 -30.13 9.75 -4.84
C GLN A 401 -28.70 9.28 -5.16
N GLY A 402 -28.46 8.76 -6.36
CA GLY A 402 -27.15 8.28 -6.79
C GLY A 402 -26.10 9.39 -6.88
N GLN A 403 -26.50 10.59 -7.28
CA GLN A 403 -25.65 11.79 -7.21
C GLN A 403 -25.26 12.08 -5.77
N GLN A 404 -26.21 12.15 -4.82
CA GLN A 404 -25.87 12.41 -3.43
C GLN A 404 -24.92 11.35 -2.84
N MET A 405 -25.19 10.06 -3.08
CA MET A 405 -24.34 8.96 -2.63
C MET A 405 -22.92 9.09 -3.19
N TYR A 406 -22.79 9.29 -4.51
CA TYR A 406 -21.48 9.42 -5.14
C TYR A 406 -20.72 10.66 -4.66
N GLY A 407 -21.39 11.81 -4.53
CA GLY A 407 -20.79 13.05 -4.02
C GLY A 407 -20.22 12.90 -2.61
N GLU A 408 -20.95 12.20 -1.74
CA GLU A 408 -20.50 11.92 -0.38
C GLU A 408 -19.34 10.92 -0.33
N MET A 409 -19.46 9.79 -1.04
CA MET A 409 -18.41 8.76 -1.12
C MET A 409 -17.11 9.30 -1.70
N ARG A 410 -17.22 10.16 -2.73
CA ARG A 410 -16.08 10.58 -3.54
C ARG A 410 -15.40 11.85 -3.04
N PHE A 411 -16.13 12.77 -2.42
CA PHE A 411 -15.63 14.12 -2.14
C PHE A 411 -15.96 14.61 -0.72
N ILE A 412 -17.26 14.70 -0.37
CA ILE A 412 -17.70 15.40 0.85
C ILE A 412 -17.19 14.71 2.12
N CYS A 413 -17.34 13.39 2.21
CA CYS A 413 -16.89 12.66 3.39
C CYS A 413 -15.36 12.62 3.53
N ALA A 414 -14.63 12.76 2.41
CA ALA A 414 -13.17 12.85 2.45
C ALA A 414 -12.70 14.16 3.09
N ALA A 415 -13.30 15.29 2.75
CA ALA A 415 -13.01 16.57 3.39
C ALA A 415 -13.31 16.50 4.91
N GLU A 416 -14.46 15.92 5.28
CA GLU A 416 -14.84 15.72 6.69
C GLU A 416 -13.85 14.83 7.45
N LEU A 417 -13.42 13.71 6.85
CA LEU A 417 -12.45 12.79 7.45
C LEU A 417 -11.10 13.47 7.70
N ILE A 418 -10.58 14.21 6.72
CA ILE A 418 -9.30 14.90 6.81
C ILE A 418 -9.35 15.94 7.93
N THR A 419 -10.29 16.90 7.85
CA THR A 419 -10.32 18.00 8.83
C THR A 419 -10.62 17.53 10.24
N SER A 420 -11.49 16.52 10.40
CA SER A 420 -11.81 15.97 11.72
C SER A 420 -10.63 15.21 12.32
N SER A 421 -9.82 14.54 11.49
CA SER A 421 -8.64 13.82 11.94
C SER A 421 -7.53 14.77 12.40
N TYR A 422 -7.33 15.90 11.71
CA TYR A 422 -6.39 16.95 12.15
C TYR A 422 -6.84 17.59 13.46
N ALA A 423 -8.11 18.00 13.53
CA ALA A 423 -8.68 18.60 14.73
C ALA A 423 -8.61 17.67 15.94
N GLY A 424 -8.84 16.36 15.74
CA GLY A 424 -8.69 15.34 16.78
C GLY A 424 -7.26 15.16 17.29
N GLU A 425 -6.27 15.46 16.45
CA GLU A 425 -4.84 15.47 16.81
C GLU A 425 -4.35 16.84 17.32
N GLY A 426 -5.27 17.80 17.54
CA GLY A 426 -4.93 19.15 17.99
C GLY A 426 -4.25 20.02 16.94
N LEU A 427 -4.34 19.65 15.65
CA LEU A 427 -3.80 20.41 14.54
C LEU A 427 -4.84 21.36 13.96
N GLU A 428 -4.36 22.45 13.37
CA GLU A 428 -5.20 23.46 12.75
C GLU A 428 -5.84 22.93 11.47
N ALA A 429 -7.17 22.96 11.42
CA ALA A 429 -7.95 22.50 10.29
C ALA A 429 -9.14 23.43 10.03
N TYR A 430 -9.39 23.73 8.76
CA TYR A 430 -10.50 24.56 8.32
C TYR A 430 -11.35 23.77 7.33
N ARG A 431 -12.68 23.87 7.50
CA ARG A 431 -13.64 23.21 6.62
C ARG A 431 -14.65 24.20 6.08
N TYR A 432 -15.01 24.05 4.80
CA TYR A 432 -16.08 24.84 4.18
C TYR A 432 -17.07 23.97 3.39
N ARG A 433 -18.25 24.53 3.11
CA ARG A 433 -19.17 24.09 2.06
C ARG A 433 -19.45 25.26 1.12
N TYR A 434 -19.23 25.06 -0.18
CA TYR A 434 -19.61 26.04 -1.20
C TYR A 434 -21.04 25.79 -1.68
N ASN A 435 -21.88 26.82 -1.57
CA ASN A 435 -23.28 26.78 -1.95
C ASN A 435 -23.68 28.08 -2.66
N ASN A 436 -23.67 28.06 -3.99
CA ASN A 436 -24.21 29.15 -4.79
C ASN A 436 -25.52 28.70 -5.49
N PRO A 437 -26.70 29.13 -5.00
CA PRO A 437 -27.98 28.77 -5.60
C PRO A 437 -28.25 29.48 -6.95
N HIS A 438 -27.52 30.55 -7.27
CA HIS A 438 -27.68 31.31 -8.51
C HIS A 438 -26.87 30.71 -9.67
N LEU A 439 -25.57 30.46 -9.45
CA LEU A 439 -24.66 29.97 -10.49
C LEU A 439 -24.50 28.45 -10.50
N GLY A 440 -24.90 27.76 -9.41
CA GLY A 440 -24.69 26.34 -9.24
C GLY A 440 -23.65 26.01 -8.18
N SER A 441 -23.74 24.79 -7.66
CA SER A 441 -22.85 24.23 -6.63
C SER A 441 -22.44 22.81 -6.99
N ASN A 442 -22.28 22.55 -8.28
CA ASN A 442 -21.78 21.29 -8.80
C ASN A 442 -20.25 21.26 -8.67
N HIS A 443 -19.68 20.10 -8.91
CA HIS A 443 -18.25 19.89 -8.83
C HIS A 443 -17.46 20.84 -9.78
N HIS A 444 -16.51 21.61 -9.25
CA HIS A 444 -15.71 22.70 -9.88
C HIS A 444 -16.36 24.09 -9.91
N ASP A 445 -17.62 24.25 -9.52
CA ASP A 445 -18.29 25.55 -9.59
C ASP A 445 -17.65 26.60 -8.66
N GLU A 446 -16.90 26.21 -7.63
CA GLU A 446 -16.14 27.11 -6.76
C GLU A 446 -14.93 27.76 -7.45
N LEU A 447 -14.37 27.13 -8.49
CA LEU A 447 -13.14 27.63 -9.14
C LEU A 447 -13.31 28.96 -9.87
N GLN A 448 -14.55 29.29 -10.24
CA GLN A 448 -14.87 30.59 -10.80
C GLN A 448 -14.58 31.75 -9.81
N ALA A 449 -14.50 31.46 -8.50
CA ALA A 449 -14.12 32.43 -7.50
C ALA A 449 -12.64 32.84 -7.63
N PHE A 450 -11.76 31.94 -8.09
CA PHE A 450 -10.32 32.13 -8.05
C PHE A 450 -9.67 32.43 -9.41
N PHE A 451 -10.28 31.98 -10.50
CA PHE A 451 -9.71 32.13 -11.84
C PHE A 451 -10.56 33.07 -12.70
N VAL A 452 -11.49 32.54 -13.50
CA VAL A 452 -12.32 33.33 -14.40
C VAL A 452 -13.77 33.26 -13.91
N PRO A 453 -14.31 34.35 -13.34
CA PRO A 453 -15.71 34.39 -12.91
C PRO A 453 -16.68 34.21 -14.09
N SER A 454 -17.81 33.56 -13.84
CA SER A 454 -18.90 33.48 -14.81
C SER A 454 -19.39 34.88 -15.20
N LYS A 455 -19.68 35.09 -16.48
CA LYS A 455 -20.34 36.31 -16.97
C LYS A 455 -21.75 36.48 -16.43
N LEU A 456 -22.34 35.41 -15.90
CA LEU A 456 -23.66 35.42 -15.28
C LEU A 456 -23.61 35.85 -13.80
N ALA A 457 -22.42 36.02 -13.21
CA ALA A 457 -22.28 36.38 -11.81
C ALA A 457 -22.94 37.74 -11.50
N ASN A 458 -23.79 37.75 -10.47
CA ASN A 458 -24.40 38.97 -9.94
C ASN A 458 -23.48 39.61 -8.88
N PRO A 459 -23.80 40.82 -8.36
CA PRO A 459 -22.96 41.47 -7.36
C PRO A 459 -22.71 40.64 -6.09
N ALA A 460 -23.69 39.87 -5.61
CA ALA A 460 -23.54 39.02 -4.43
C ALA A 460 -22.59 37.83 -4.68
N ASP A 461 -22.63 37.25 -5.88
CA ASP A 461 -21.66 36.22 -6.30
C ASP A 461 -20.23 36.79 -6.31
N LEU A 462 -20.05 38.00 -6.85
CA LEU A 462 -18.74 38.65 -6.92
C LEU A 462 -18.19 39.02 -5.55
N GLU A 463 -19.05 39.43 -4.62
CA GLU A 463 -18.71 39.66 -3.21
C GLU A 463 -18.21 38.36 -2.55
N LEU A 464 -18.99 37.27 -2.68
CA LEU A 464 -18.60 35.94 -2.19
C LEU A 464 -17.24 35.51 -2.77
N PHE A 465 -17.05 35.66 -4.08
CA PHE A 465 -15.80 35.27 -4.73
C PHE A 465 -14.61 36.08 -4.21
N LYS A 466 -14.79 37.36 -3.91
CA LYS A 466 -13.76 38.20 -3.31
C LYS A 466 -13.39 37.68 -1.91
N GLU A 467 -14.37 37.41 -1.06
CA GLU A 467 -14.18 36.85 0.29
C GLU A 467 -13.45 35.50 0.25
N MET A 468 -13.77 34.64 -0.72
CA MET A 468 -13.07 33.38 -0.93
C MET A 468 -11.60 33.60 -1.30
N ARG A 469 -11.29 34.49 -2.24
CA ARG A 469 -9.90 34.80 -2.62
C ARG A 469 -9.11 35.38 -1.44
N GLU A 470 -9.71 36.26 -0.66
CA GLU A 470 -9.07 36.84 0.53
C GLU A 470 -8.81 35.78 1.61
N SER A 471 -9.73 34.84 1.80
CA SER A 471 -9.58 33.74 2.76
C SER A 471 -8.46 32.78 2.38
N TRP A 472 -8.40 32.34 1.12
CA TRP A 472 -7.31 31.46 0.64
C TRP A 472 -5.96 32.20 0.71
N SER A 473 -5.95 33.49 0.37
CA SER A 473 -4.74 34.33 0.52
C SER A 473 -4.30 34.45 1.97
N SER A 474 -5.23 34.61 2.91
CA SER A 474 -4.92 34.66 4.35
C SER A 474 -4.26 33.38 4.83
N PHE A 475 -4.81 32.22 4.44
CA PHE A 475 -4.25 30.92 4.76
C PHE A 475 -2.83 30.74 4.21
N VAL A 476 -2.59 31.12 2.95
CA VAL A 476 -1.25 31.04 2.33
C VAL A 476 -0.26 31.98 3.00
N THR A 477 -0.69 33.19 3.38
CA THR A 477 0.18 34.20 3.99
C THR A 477 0.35 34.04 5.49
N ASN A 478 -0.28 33.03 6.11
CA ASN A 478 -0.30 32.80 7.56
C ASN A 478 -0.73 34.04 8.36
N ASP A 479 -1.58 34.87 7.74
CA ASP A 479 -2.24 35.99 8.39
C ASP A 479 -3.50 35.43 9.07
N THR A 480 -3.56 35.49 10.39
CA THR A 480 -4.60 34.84 11.23
C THR A 480 -6.01 35.39 11.03
N THR A 481 -6.19 36.33 10.10
CA THR A 481 -7.48 36.90 9.70
C THR A 481 -8.05 36.18 8.48
N LEU A 482 -8.25 34.86 8.57
CA LEU A 482 -9.38 34.26 7.85
C LEU A 482 -10.62 35.10 8.20
N THR A 483 -11.57 35.28 7.27
CA THR A 483 -12.75 36.14 7.48
C THR A 483 -13.20 36.08 8.92
N SER A 484 -13.52 37.20 9.58
CA SER A 484 -13.74 37.24 11.04
C SER A 484 -14.76 36.22 11.58
N ALA A 485 -15.51 35.55 10.69
CA ALA A 485 -16.41 34.44 10.95
C ALA A 485 -15.78 33.02 10.87
N TRP A 486 -14.68 32.78 10.14
CA TRP A 486 -14.13 31.44 9.92
C TRP A 486 -13.37 30.93 11.13
N GLN A 487 -14.01 30.01 11.86
CA GLN A 487 -13.43 29.36 13.02
C GLN A 487 -12.78 28.02 12.61
N PRO A 488 -11.62 27.65 13.17
CA PRO A 488 -11.02 26.34 12.93
C PRO A 488 -11.91 25.23 13.47
N VAL A 489 -11.86 24.08 12.83
CA VAL A 489 -12.44 22.83 13.33
C VAL A 489 -11.66 22.44 14.58
N SER A 490 -12.36 22.27 15.70
CA SER A 490 -11.76 21.86 16.98
C SER A 490 -12.28 20.49 17.42
N ALA A 491 -11.60 19.86 18.39
CA ALA A 491 -12.08 18.63 19.01
C ALA A 491 -13.51 18.76 19.61
N SER A 492 -13.90 19.97 20.04
CA SER A 492 -15.24 20.28 20.53
C SER A 492 -16.24 20.68 19.43
N SER A 493 -15.78 20.88 18.20
CA SER A 493 -16.58 21.36 17.06
C SER A 493 -16.27 20.62 15.76
N LEU A 494 -15.99 19.31 15.85
CA LEU A 494 -15.71 18.44 14.69
C LEU A 494 -16.79 18.48 13.61
N LYS A 495 -17.99 18.95 13.95
CA LYS A 495 -19.13 19.09 13.04
C LYS A 495 -19.33 20.50 12.50
N ARG A 496 -18.45 21.49 12.75
CA ARG A 496 -18.61 22.84 12.20
C ARG A 496 -17.87 23.05 10.89
N ARG A 497 -18.43 23.88 10.01
CA ARG A 497 -17.81 24.31 8.74
C ARG A 497 -18.30 25.71 8.38
N LEU A 498 -17.53 26.41 7.55
CA LEU A 498 -17.95 27.69 6.97
C LEU A 498 -18.88 27.43 5.78
N LEU A 499 -20.07 28.03 5.78
CA LEU A 499 -20.92 28.11 4.60
C LEU A 499 -20.47 29.30 3.74
N LEU A 500 -20.11 29.01 2.49
CA LEU A 500 -19.80 30.00 1.47
C LEU A 500 -21.03 30.13 0.55
N ASP A 501 -21.88 31.11 0.83
CA ASP A 501 -23.14 31.37 0.12
C ASP A 501 -23.29 32.87 -0.21
N PRO A 502 -23.73 33.23 -1.43
CA PRO A 502 -23.88 34.64 -1.81
C PRO A 502 -24.94 35.38 -0.97
N ASN A 503 -25.85 34.67 -0.29
CA ASN A 503 -26.82 35.27 0.62
C ASN A 503 -26.27 35.49 2.05
N GLY A 504 -25.06 35.01 2.35
CA GLY A 504 -24.39 35.22 3.62
C GLY A 504 -23.36 34.14 3.96
N ILE A 505 -22.19 34.58 4.42
CA ILE A 505 -21.10 33.71 4.89
C ILE A 505 -21.21 33.54 6.41
N ALA A 506 -21.36 32.30 6.88
CA ALA A 506 -21.50 32.01 8.30
C ALA A 506 -21.01 30.60 8.65
N MET A 507 -20.68 30.36 9.92
CA MET A 507 -20.45 28.99 10.41
C MET A 507 -21.77 28.23 10.49
N GLU A 508 -21.80 27.01 9.97
CA GLU A 508 -22.92 26.08 10.10
C GLU A 508 -22.47 24.76 10.73
N ASP A 509 -23.41 24.06 11.36
CA ASP A 509 -23.23 22.66 11.77
C ASP A 509 -23.48 21.73 10.59
N VAL A 510 -22.62 20.73 10.43
CA VAL A 510 -22.82 19.60 9.52
C VAL A 510 -24.05 18.82 10.01
N PRO A 511 -25.06 18.61 9.14
CA PRO A 511 -26.26 17.89 9.52
C PRO A 511 -25.94 16.50 10.08
N GLY A 512 -26.61 16.10 11.17
CA GLY A 512 -26.38 14.80 11.81
C GLY A 512 -26.53 13.62 10.86
N SER A 513 -27.47 13.70 9.91
CA SER A 513 -27.68 12.70 8.86
C SER A 513 -26.50 12.62 7.88
N GLN A 514 -25.83 13.73 7.55
CA GLN A 514 -24.63 13.71 6.71
C GLN A 514 -23.47 13.03 7.46
N SER A 515 -23.25 13.39 8.73
CA SER A 515 -22.21 12.74 9.55
C SER A 515 -22.46 11.24 9.72
N GLU A 516 -23.71 10.81 9.89
CA GLU A 516 -24.06 9.39 9.94
C GLU A 516 -23.74 8.66 8.63
N ARG A 517 -24.07 9.27 7.48
CA ARG A 517 -23.73 8.73 6.16
C ARG A 517 -22.22 8.66 5.92
N CYS A 518 -21.48 9.69 6.30
CA CYS A 518 -20.02 9.67 6.22
C CYS A 518 -19.39 8.63 7.16
N ALA A 519 -19.92 8.46 8.37
CA ALA A 519 -19.50 7.40 9.28
C ALA A 519 -19.79 6.02 8.69
N PHE A 520 -20.95 5.83 8.05
CA PHE A 520 -21.29 4.61 7.35
C PHE A 520 -20.28 4.29 6.24
N TRP A 521 -20.03 5.23 5.31
CA TRP A 521 -19.04 5.03 4.23
C TRP A 521 -17.64 4.78 4.76
N SER A 522 -17.26 5.41 5.88
CA SER A 522 -16.01 5.11 6.56
C SER A 522 -15.98 3.70 7.17
N SER A 523 -17.11 3.15 7.61
CA SER A 523 -17.18 1.83 8.23
C SER A 523 -17.17 0.69 7.22
N VAL A 524 -17.81 0.87 6.05
CA VAL A 524 -17.73 -0.07 4.90
C VAL A 524 -16.51 0.19 4.03
N SER A 525 -15.52 0.92 4.58
CA SER A 525 -14.19 1.01 4.01
C SER A 525 -13.69 -0.37 3.59
N GLY A 526 -13.96 -1.41 4.39
CA GLY A 526 -13.93 -2.86 4.07
C GLY A 526 -14.07 -3.23 2.59
N GLU A 527 -15.05 -2.66 1.91
CA GLU A 527 -15.48 -3.00 0.56
C GLU A 527 -15.20 -1.88 -0.45
N LEU A 528 -14.80 -0.71 0.05
CA LEU A 528 -14.28 0.39 -0.73
C LEU A 528 -12.75 0.30 -0.69
N PRO A 529 -12.15 -0.44 -1.63
CA PRO A 529 -11.20 -1.50 -1.33
C PRO A 529 -10.56 -1.36 0.05
N PHE A 530 -10.88 -2.24 0.98
CA PHE A 530 -10.07 -2.56 2.15
C PHE A 530 -9.81 -4.04 2.09
N SER A 531 -8.57 -4.43 2.38
CA SER A 531 -8.15 -5.83 2.48
C SER A 531 -8.59 -6.74 1.32
N THR A 532 -7.61 -7.20 0.55
CA THR A 532 -7.66 -8.59 0.11
C THR A 532 -8.11 -9.46 1.30
N PRO A 533 -8.93 -10.51 1.13
CA PRO A 533 -9.42 -11.35 2.24
C PRO A 533 -8.29 -12.08 3.01
N PHE A 534 -7.03 -11.74 2.75
CA PHE A 534 -5.84 -12.29 3.37
C PHE A 534 -5.37 -11.56 4.64
N PHE A 535 -5.83 -10.33 4.89
CA PHE A 535 -5.37 -9.55 6.06
C PHE A 535 -6.15 -9.77 7.37
N LEU A 536 -7.20 -10.60 7.37
CA LEU A 536 -7.81 -11.09 8.62
C LEU A 536 -7.05 -12.28 9.24
N LEU A 537 -6.02 -12.81 8.57
CA LEU A 537 -5.21 -13.90 9.09
C LEU A 537 -3.75 -13.49 9.36
N THR A 538 -3.20 -12.45 8.73
CA THR A 538 -1.81 -12.03 9.00
C THR A 538 -1.57 -11.45 10.40
N PRO A 539 -2.47 -10.69 11.05
CA PRO A 539 -2.26 -10.36 12.46
C PRO A 539 -2.42 -11.59 13.34
N PHE A 540 -3.34 -12.51 13.00
CA PHE A 540 -3.53 -13.74 13.77
C PHE A 540 -2.28 -14.63 13.72
N PHE A 541 -1.59 -14.68 12.57
CA PHE A 541 -0.39 -15.51 12.37
C PHE A 541 0.94 -14.83 12.71
N LEU A 542 1.08 -13.51 12.60
CA LEU A 542 2.25 -12.77 13.11
C LEU A 542 2.19 -12.58 14.64
N LEU A 543 0.98 -12.61 15.23
CA LEU A 543 0.81 -12.62 16.68
C LEU A 543 0.74 -14.02 17.29
N THR A 544 0.77 -15.12 16.51
CA THR A 544 0.74 -16.49 17.08
C THR A 544 1.75 -16.73 18.22
N PRO A 545 3.01 -16.27 18.16
CA PRO A 545 3.91 -16.43 19.30
C PRO A 545 3.54 -15.48 20.42
N PHE A 546 3.15 -14.23 20.18
CA PHE A 546 2.79 -13.30 21.26
C PHE A 546 1.50 -13.70 21.99
N PHE A 547 0.46 -14.16 21.28
CA PHE A 547 -0.81 -14.61 21.84
C PHE A 547 -0.72 -15.99 22.51
N LEU A 548 0.17 -16.89 22.05
CA LEU A 548 0.45 -18.15 22.76
C LEU A 548 1.45 -17.95 23.90
N LEU A 549 2.46 -17.10 23.77
CA LEU A 549 3.48 -16.92 24.80
C LEU A 549 2.96 -16.13 25.99
N THR A 550 2.08 -15.14 25.84
CA THR A 550 1.68 -14.32 27.02
C THR A 550 0.88 -15.09 28.08
N PRO A 551 -0.20 -15.84 27.77
CA PRO A 551 -0.93 -16.62 28.76
C PRO A 551 -0.09 -17.78 29.32
N PHE A 552 0.75 -18.40 28.49
CA PHE A 552 1.58 -19.53 28.89
C PHE A 552 2.87 -19.11 29.62
N PHE A 553 3.41 -17.91 29.36
CA PHE A 553 4.50 -17.31 30.13
C PHE A 553 4.01 -16.88 31.51
N LEU A 554 2.77 -16.38 31.60
CA LEU A 554 2.11 -16.12 32.89
C LEU A 554 1.84 -17.43 33.65
N LEU A 555 1.44 -18.49 32.95
CA LEU A 555 1.31 -19.83 33.53
C LEU A 555 2.65 -20.43 33.93
N PHE A 556 3.71 -20.18 33.15
CA PHE A 556 5.08 -20.57 33.46
C PHE A 556 5.60 -19.83 34.69
N LEU A 557 5.40 -18.51 34.78
CA LEU A 557 5.67 -17.71 35.98
C LEU A 557 4.86 -18.23 37.17
N PHE A 558 3.60 -18.60 36.98
CA PHE A 558 2.77 -19.20 38.03
C PHE A 558 3.30 -20.57 38.50
N LEU A 559 3.65 -21.47 37.57
CA LEU A 559 4.21 -22.80 37.89
C LEU A 559 5.60 -22.71 38.51
N THR A 560 6.42 -21.75 38.09
CA THR A 560 7.76 -21.50 38.64
C THR A 560 7.72 -20.78 40.00
N THR A 561 6.75 -19.91 40.24
CA THR A 561 6.56 -19.28 41.58
C THR A 561 5.94 -20.23 42.60
N LYS A 562 5.28 -21.31 42.17
CA LYS A 562 4.66 -22.35 43.02
C LYS A 562 5.45 -23.67 43.05
N MET A 563 6.76 -23.63 42.78
CA MET A 563 7.65 -24.79 42.53
C MET A 563 7.68 -25.89 43.62
N GLY A 564 7.17 -25.64 44.83
CA GLY A 564 7.16 -26.61 45.94
C GLY A 564 5.78 -27.02 46.49
N GLU A 565 4.66 -26.46 45.99
CA GLU A 565 3.35 -26.57 46.68
C GLU A 565 2.28 -27.38 45.93
N ILE A 566 2.55 -27.82 44.69
CA ILE A 566 1.52 -28.47 43.86
C ILE A 566 1.53 -29.98 44.06
N SER A 567 0.41 -30.55 44.51
CA SER A 567 0.23 -31.99 44.63
C SER A 567 0.30 -32.70 43.28
N ILE A 568 0.63 -34.00 43.27
CA ILE A 568 0.63 -34.83 42.05
C ILE A 568 -0.76 -34.83 41.38
N ARG A 569 -1.83 -34.88 42.17
CA ARG A 569 -3.22 -34.84 41.69
C ARG A 569 -3.55 -33.53 40.97
N THR A 570 -3.16 -32.39 41.56
CA THR A 570 -3.39 -31.07 40.96
C THR A 570 -2.58 -30.91 39.67
N SER A 571 -1.32 -31.37 39.67
CA SER A 571 -0.44 -31.30 38.50
C SER A 571 -1.00 -32.08 37.32
N LEU A 572 -1.52 -33.29 37.57
CA LEU A 572 -2.09 -34.14 36.52
C LEU A 572 -3.41 -33.58 35.95
N LEU A 573 -4.31 -33.08 36.79
CA LEU A 573 -5.55 -32.44 36.33
C LEU A 573 -5.28 -31.16 35.53
N LEU A 574 -4.30 -30.37 35.95
CA LEU A 574 -3.89 -29.17 35.23
C LEU A 574 -3.23 -29.53 33.90
N SER A 575 -2.38 -30.56 33.87
CA SER A 575 -1.68 -31.00 32.66
C SER A 575 -2.64 -31.36 31.53
N ILE A 576 -3.68 -32.16 31.80
CA ILE A 576 -4.62 -32.59 30.75
C ILE A 576 -5.50 -31.44 30.24
N TYR A 577 -5.86 -30.49 31.11
CA TYR A 577 -6.62 -29.32 30.70
C TYR A 577 -5.81 -28.48 29.71
N LEU A 578 -4.55 -28.19 30.05
CA LEU A 578 -3.66 -27.38 29.23
C LEU A 578 -3.24 -28.10 27.95
N GLU A 579 -2.99 -29.41 28.04
CA GLU A 579 -2.76 -30.27 26.88
C GLU A 579 -3.96 -30.24 25.93
N GLY A 580 -5.19 -30.32 26.45
CA GLY A 580 -6.41 -30.22 25.65
C GLY A 580 -6.54 -28.88 24.91
N TRP A 581 -6.17 -27.77 25.56
CA TRP A 581 -6.10 -26.44 24.92
C TRP A 581 -5.04 -26.39 23.81
N ALA A 582 -3.82 -26.82 24.10
CA ALA A 582 -2.73 -26.85 23.13
C ALA A 582 -3.05 -27.77 21.94
N TYR A 583 -3.68 -28.92 22.21
CA TYR A 583 -4.13 -29.84 21.17
C TYR A 583 -5.27 -29.26 20.32
N GLY A 584 -6.23 -28.55 20.92
CA GLY A 584 -7.28 -27.84 20.17
C GLY A 584 -6.67 -26.83 19.19
N PHE A 585 -5.65 -26.09 19.62
CA PHE A 585 -4.91 -25.19 18.75
C PHE A 585 -4.15 -25.93 17.63
N LEU A 586 -3.44 -27.01 17.96
CA LEU A 586 -2.78 -27.88 16.98
C LEU A 586 -3.78 -28.38 15.91
N PHE A 587 -4.94 -28.85 16.35
CA PHE A 587 -5.98 -29.35 15.46
C PHE A 587 -6.48 -28.27 14.50
N CYS A 588 -6.73 -27.05 14.98
CA CYS A 588 -7.10 -25.91 14.15
C CYS A 588 -6.00 -25.55 13.13
N MET A 589 -4.73 -25.54 13.55
CA MET A 589 -3.59 -25.30 12.65
C MET A 589 -3.48 -26.38 11.58
N TYR A 590 -3.67 -27.63 11.94
CA TYR A 590 -3.63 -28.74 11.01
C TYR A 590 -4.81 -28.71 10.03
N ALA A 591 -6.02 -28.42 10.51
CA ALA A 591 -7.19 -28.21 9.65
C ALA A 591 -6.96 -27.09 8.63
N PHE A 592 -6.30 -26.01 9.04
CA PHE A 592 -5.90 -24.94 8.12
C PHE A 592 -4.81 -25.39 7.14
N THR A 593 -3.86 -26.22 7.57
CA THR A 593 -2.85 -26.83 6.69
C THR A 593 -3.50 -27.71 5.62
N LEU A 594 -4.51 -28.50 5.99
CA LEU A 594 -5.34 -29.27 5.06
C LEU A 594 -6.11 -28.35 4.10
N TYR A 595 -6.72 -27.30 4.63
CA TYR A 595 -7.44 -26.30 3.83
C TYR A 595 -6.52 -25.69 2.77
N ILE A 596 -5.29 -25.27 3.13
CA ILE A 596 -4.32 -24.73 2.17
C ILE A 596 -3.94 -25.79 1.12
N LYS A 597 -3.63 -27.02 1.54
CA LYS A 597 -3.21 -28.09 0.62
C LYS A 597 -4.30 -28.49 -0.37
N TYR A 598 -5.58 -28.44 0.02
CA TYR A 598 -6.69 -28.95 -0.80
C TYR A 598 -7.59 -27.87 -1.44
N SER A 599 -7.67 -26.66 -0.86
CA SER A 599 -8.56 -25.59 -1.34
C SER A 599 -7.84 -24.61 -2.27
N VAL A 600 -6.53 -24.44 -2.13
CA VAL A 600 -5.71 -23.64 -3.04
C VAL A 600 -5.32 -24.52 -4.22
N LYS A 601 -6.26 -24.70 -5.16
CA LYS A 601 -6.09 -25.53 -6.37
C LYS A 601 -5.49 -24.75 -7.54
N VAL A 602 -4.59 -23.82 -7.24
CA VAL A 602 -3.96 -22.94 -8.23
C VAL A 602 -2.46 -23.22 -8.16
N LEU A 603 -1.89 -23.56 -9.34
CA LEU A 603 -0.47 -23.74 -9.68
C LEU A 603 0.05 -25.19 -9.65
N GLY A 604 0.07 -25.79 -10.84
CA GLY A 604 0.50 -27.16 -11.11
C GLY A 604 2.02 -27.39 -11.00
N ARG A 605 2.56 -27.32 -9.79
CA ARG A 605 3.83 -27.99 -9.43
C ARG A 605 3.72 -28.59 -8.03
N ASP A 606 3.65 -29.91 -7.96
CA ASP A 606 3.84 -30.63 -6.70
C ASP A 606 5.32 -30.54 -6.30
N ASP A 607 5.63 -29.58 -5.41
CA ASP A 607 6.92 -29.53 -4.74
C ASP A 607 7.03 -30.70 -3.75
N MET A 608 7.95 -31.61 -4.04
CA MET A 608 8.26 -32.78 -3.22
C MET A 608 8.57 -32.39 -1.76
N GLN A 609 9.21 -31.25 -1.52
CA GLN A 609 9.57 -30.81 -0.17
C GLN A 609 8.35 -30.38 0.65
N ALA A 610 7.45 -29.61 0.04
CA ALA A 610 6.18 -29.26 0.66
C ALA A 610 5.33 -30.51 1.01
N THR A 611 5.35 -31.52 0.14
CA THR A 611 4.65 -32.79 0.40
C THR A 611 5.29 -33.56 1.55
N ILE A 612 6.62 -33.62 1.64
CA ILE A 612 7.31 -34.25 2.77
C ILE A 612 7.00 -33.52 4.08
N MET A 613 7.03 -32.19 4.11
CA MET A 613 6.70 -31.42 5.32
C MET A 613 5.24 -31.63 5.75
N PHE A 614 4.31 -31.69 4.80
CA PHE A 614 2.92 -32.03 5.08
C PHE A 614 2.77 -33.42 5.70
N LEU A 615 3.44 -34.44 5.14
CA LEU A 615 3.43 -35.80 5.69
C LEU A 615 3.97 -35.85 7.12
N ILE A 616 5.06 -35.13 7.40
CA ILE A 616 5.60 -35.02 8.77
C ILE A 616 4.55 -34.38 9.69
N SER A 617 3.95 -33.25 9.31
CA SER A 617 2.90 -32.61 10.12
C SER A 617 1.71 -33.55 10.38
N THR A 618 1.29 -34.34 9.39
CA THR A 618 0.24 -35.35 9.56
C THR A 618 0.61 -36.40 10.60
N VAL A 619 1.83 -36.95 10.54
CA VAL A 619 2.31 -37.94 11.51
C VAL A 619 2.34 -37.34 12.92
N MET A 620 2.84 -36.10 13.06
CA MET A 620 2.90 -35.40 14.35
C MET A 620 1.52 -35.22 14.99
N VAL A 621 0.50 -34.90 14.19
CA VAL A 621 -0.86 -34.74 14.68
C VAL A 621 -1.45 -36.08 15.12
N LEU A 622 -1.22 -37.16 14.37
CA LEU A 622 -1.70 -38.50 14.73
C LEU A 622 -1.12 -38.99 16.06
N ILE A 623 0.18 -38.78 16.27
CA ILE A 623 0.84 -39.13 17.54
C ILE A 623 0.31 -38.26 18.67
N ALA A 624 0.13 -36.94 18.46
CA ALA A 624 -0.47 -36.04 19.44
C ALA A 624 -1.90 -36.43 19.81
N THR A 625 -2.73 -36.82 18.83
CA THR A 625 -4.07 -37.34 19.08
C THR A 625 -4.02 -38.60 19.94
N GLY A 626 -3.11 -39.54 19.63
CA GLY A 626 -2.92 -40.75 20.42
C GLY A 626 -2.49 -40.44 21.85
N HIS A 627 -1.58 -39.50 22.03
CA HIS A 627 -1.07 -39.08 23.34
C HIS A 627 -2.18 -38.47 24.23
N VAL A 628 -2.92 -37.49 23.71
CA VAL A 628 -4.06 -36.87 24.40
C VAL A 628 -5.13 -37.91 24.73
N SER A 629 -5.41 -38.82 23.81
CA SER A 629 -6.39 -39.90 24.02
C SER A 629 -5.96 -40.85 25.14
N MET A 630 -4.67 -41.17 25.23
CA MET A 630 -4.13 -41.97 26.33
C MET A 630 -4.20 -41.23 27.65
N ASN A 631 -3.93 -39.91 27.69
CA ASN A 631 -4.10 -39.11 28.88
C ASN A 631 -5.56 -39.06 29.36
N LEU A 632 -6.51 -38.88 28.44
CA LEU A 632 -7.93 -38.92 28.76
C LEU A 632 -8.36 -40.28 29.30
N PHE A 633 -7.91 -41.36 28.67
CA PHE A 633 -8.16 -42.73 29.15
C PHE A 633 -7.63 -42.95 30.56
N ARG A 634 -6.38 -42.54 30.82
CA ARG A 634 -5.74 -42.66 32.14
C ARG A 634 -6.45 -41.82 33.20
N LEU A 635 -6.92 -40.62 32.84
CA LEU A 635 -7.70 -39.77 33.73
C LEU A 635 -9.03 -40.43 34.10
N LEU A 636 -9.77 -40.93 33.12
CA LEU A 636 -11.04 -41.63 33.35
C LEU A 636 -10.82 -42.85 34.24
N LYS A 637 -9.83 -43.69 33.94
CA LYS A 637 -9.51 -44.86 34.77
C LYS A 637 -9.07 -44.49 36.18
N GLY A 638 -8.27 -43.44 36.35
CA GLY A 638 -7.83 -42.98 37.66
C GLY A 638 -8.98 -42.42 38.50
N PHE A 639 -9.72 -41.46 37.96
CA PHE A 639 -10.71 -40.68 38.71
C PHE A 639 -12.12 -41.29 38.75
N SER A 640 -12.51 -42.12 37.78
CA SER A 640 -13.78 -42.87 37.83
C SER A 640 -13.60 -44.20 38.55
N ASP A 641 -12.77 -45.09 38.00
CA ASP A 641 -12.76 -46.50 38.40
C ASP A 641 -11.97 -46.77 39.70
N ASN A 642 -11.11 -45.84 40.11
CA ASN A 642 -10.29 -45.97 41.33
C ASN A 642 -10.62 -44.91 42.40
N CYS A 643 -11.74 -44.20 42.27
CA CYS A 643 -12.16 -43.14 43.21
C CYS A 643 -12.32 -43.65 44.66
N GLY A 644 -12.81 -44.88 44.84
CA GLY A 644 -13.08 -45.48 46.15
C GLY A 644 -11.98 -46.39 46.72
N LYS A 645 -10.80 -46.49 46.08
CA LYS A 645 -9.69 -47.35 46.55
C LYS A 645 -8.74 -46.61 47.49
N PRO A 646 -7.99 -47.30 48.38
CA PRO A 646 -6.99 -46.66 49.25
C PRO A 646 -5.95 -45.88 48.42
N HIS A 647 -5.68 -44.63 48.78
CA HIS A 647 -4.85 -43.66 48.03
C HIS A 647 -5.45 -43.15 46.70
N GLY A 648 -6.72 -43.46 46.39
CA GLY A 648 -7.50 -42.83 45.33
C GLY A 648 -6.87 -42.86 43.92
N PRO A 649 -7.12 -41.84 43.06
CA PRO A 649 -6.57 -41.76 41.70
C PRO A 649 -5.04 -41.69 41.64
N GLU A 650 -4.39 -41.25 42.71
CA GLU A 650 -2.92 -41.13 42.80
C GLU A 650 -2.25 -42.52 42.75
N SER A 651 -2.89 -43.53 43.34
CA SER A 651 -2.41 -44.92 43.31
C SER A 651 -2.39 -45.54 41.90
N TYR A 652 -3.24 -45.04 41.00
CA TYR A 652 -3.32 -45.50 39.62
C TYR A 652 -2.38 -44.68 38.73
N LEU A 653 -2.46 -43.35 38.83
CA LEU A 653 -1.71 -42.42 37.98
C LEU A 653 -0.21 -42.38 38.31
N GLY A 654 0.16 -42.66 39.57
CA GLY A 654 1.55 -42.72 40.02
C GLY A 654 2.31 -44.00 39.65
N ARG A 655 1.63 -45.03 39.10
CA ARG A 655 2.30 -46.28 38.68
C ARG A 655 2.89 -46.13 37.28
N ILE A 656 4.18 -45.89 37.24
CA ILE A 656 4.94 -45.65 36.01
C ILE A 656 5.20 -46.91 35.17
N ASN A 657 5.06 -48.11 35.75
CA ASN A 657 5.31 -49.37 35.03
C ASN A 657 4.12 -49.97 34.28
N ARG A 658 2.98 -49.29 34.32
CA ARG A 658 1.79 -49.76 33.62
C ARG A 658 1.93 -49.55 32.12
N TRP A 659 1.38 -50.48 31.33
CA TRP A 659 1.38 -50.39 29.87
C TRP A 659 0.80 -49.06 29.35
N ASP A 660 -0.22 -48.52 30.02
CA ASP A 660 -0.87 -47.27 29.61
C ASP A 660 0.03 -46.03 29.85
N HIS A 661 0.86 -46.05 30.90
CA HIS A 661 1.87 -45.02 31.14
C HIS A 661 3.03 -45.15 30.15
N VAL A 662 3.56 -46.37 29.99
CA VAL A 662 4.67 -46.65 29.07
C VAL A 662 4.29 -46.33 27.62
N LEU A 663 3.06 -46.62 27.20
CA LEU A 663 2.58 -46.26 25.86
C LEU A 663 2.47 -44.75 25.68
N LYS A 664 1.93 -44.01 26.65
CA LYS A 664 1.87 -42.54 26.61
C LYS A 664 3.26 -41.95 26.48
N ASP A 665 4.18 -42.33 27.36
CA ASP A 665 5.56 -41.84 27.36
C ASP A 665 6.34 -42.30 26.12
N GLY A 666 5.96 -43.44 25.53
CA GLY A 666 6.48 -43.90 24.24
C GLY A 666 6.01 -43.03 23.07
N LEU A 667 4.74 -42.65 23.01
CA LEU A 667 4.19 -41.73 22.01
C LEU A 667 4.86 -40.36 22.10
N TYR A 668 4.98 -39.86 23.32
CA TYR A 668 5.69 -38.65 23.66
C TYR A 668 7.15 -38.66 23.19
N THR A 669 7.90 -39.70 23.58
CA THR A 669 9.33 -39.85 23.23
C THR A 669 9.51 -39.91 21.72
N THR A 670 8.58 -40.59 21.04
CA THR A 670 8.58 -40.70 19.58
C THR A 670 8.30 -39.35 18.92
N GLN A 671 7.35 -38.56 19.43
CA GLN A 671 7.05 -37.22 18.91
C GLN A 671 8.29 -36.32 18.96
N GLU A 672 8.98 -36.31 20.10
CA GLU A 672 10.16 -35.49 20.33
C GLU A 672 11.31 -35.87 19.39
N ILE A 673 11.64 -37.16 19.32
CA ILE A 673 12.66 -37.70 18.41
C ILE A 673 12.33 -37.35 16.95
N LEU A 674 11.07 -37.49 16.53
CA LEU A 674 10.67 -37.15 15.17
C LEU A 674 10.80 -35.64 14.91
N GLY A 675 10.52 -34.80 15.90
CA GLY A 675 10.69 -33.35 15.81
C GLY A 675 12.16 -32.99 15.57
N ASN A 676 13.05 -33.56 16.36
CA ASN A 676 14.50 -33.37 16.22
C ASN A 676 15.02 -33.95 14.90
N ALA A 677 14.54 -35.12 14.48
CA ALA A 677 14.86 -35.71 13.18
C ALA A 677 14.43 -34.80 12.01
N ALA A 678 13.24 -34.20 12.09
CA ALA A 678 12.75 -33.26 11.08
C ALA A 678 13.61 -31.98 11.03
N ALA A 679 14.06 -31.46 12.18
CA ALA A 679 14.99 -30.33 12.24
C ALA A 679 16.36 -30.65 11.60
N VAL A 680 16.90 -31.85 11.85
CA VAL A 680 18.12 -32.37 11.22
C VAL A 680 17.95 -32.50 9.70
N TYR A 681 16.85 -33.10 9.25
CA TYR A 681 16.52 -33.22 7.83
C TYR A 681 16.52 -31.85 7.13
N ARG A 682 15.80 -30.85 7.66
CA ARG A 682 15.76 -29.51 7.06
C ARG A 682 17.12 -28.85 6.99
N THR A 683 17.94 -29.02 8.02
CA THR A 683 19.29 -28.46 8.01
C THR A 683 20.16 -29.12 6.96
N TRP A 684 20.08 -30.44 6.80
CA TRP A 684 20.77 -31.15 5.73
C TRP A 684 20.39 -30.59 4.34
N ILE A 685 19.11 -30.34 4.12
CA ILE A 685 18.58 -29.73 2.88
C ILE A 685 19.16 -28.33 2.68
N LEU A 686 19.12 -27.46 3.71
CA LEU A 686 19.63 -26.08 3.66
C LEU A 686 21.14 -25.99 3.38
N TRP A 687 21.88 -27.02 3.78
CA TRP A 687 23.32 -27.14 3.54
C TRP A 687 23.65 -27.94 2.28
N GLY A 688 22.71 -28.07 1.34
CA GLY A 688 22.94 -28.68 0.02
C GLY A 688 23.24 -30.17 0.12
N LYS A 689 22.56 -30.88 1.03
CA LYS A 689 22.76 -32.31 1.31
C LYS A 689 24.17 -32.67 1.81
N SER A 690 24.89 -31.72 2.42
CA SER A 690 26.22 -31.97 2.97
C SER A 690 26.17 -32.76 4.27
N TRP A 691 26.55 -34.04 4.20
CA TRP A 691 26.59 -34.94 5.36
C TRP A 691 27.56 -34.47 6.45
N LYS A 692 28.65 -33.79 6.08
CA LYS A 692 29.67 -33.32 7.03
C LYS A 692 29.12 -32.37 8.10
N ILE A 693 28.11 -31.57 7.76
CA ILE A 693 27.50 -30.59 8.67
C ILE A 693 26.54 -31.26 9.66
N ILE A 694 25.84 -32.31 9.23
CA ILE A 694 24.83 -32.99 10.04
C ILE A 694 25.34 -34.23 10.77
N MET A 695 26.59 -34.65 10.57
CA MET A 695 27.13 -35.85 11.25
C MET A 695 27.02 -35.75 12.77
N PHE A 696 27.38 -34.60 13.33
CA PHE A 696 27.32 -34.39 14.78
C PHE A 696 25.87 -34.39 15.32
N PRO A 697 24.92 -33.64 14.73
CA PRO A 697 23.50 -33.77 15.06
C PRO A 697 22.94 -35.18 14.90
N MET A 698 23.32 -35.93 13.86
CA MET A 698 22.86 -37.30 13.68
C MET A 698 23.35 -38.23 14.79
N LEU A 699 24.58 -38.04 15.28
CA LEU A 699 25.11 -38.80 16.43
C LEU A 699 24.36 -38.45 17.71
N MET A 700 24.07 -37.17 17.93
CA MET A 700 23.27 -36.72 19.07
C MET A 700 21.83 -37.28 19.01
N LEU A 701 21.20 -37.27 17.83
CA LEU A 701 19.87 -37.85 17.61
C LEU A 701 19.88 -39.36 17.86
N ALA A 702 20.93 -40.08 17.44
CA ALA A 702 21.06 -41.51 17.73
C ALA A 702 21.19 -41.75 19.24
N ALA A 703 21.96 -40.93 19.97
CA ALA A 703 22.05 -41.00 21.42
C ALA A 703 20.71 -40.66 22.11
N GLU A 704 19.96 -39.70 21.57
CA GLU A 704 18.62 -39.34 22.04
C GLU A 704 17.64 -40.50 21.89
N VAL A 705 17.63 -41.16 20.72
CA VAL A 705 16.82 -42.36 20.48
C VAL A 705 17.12 -43.45 21.49
N VAL A 706 18.41 -43.73 21.72
CA VAL A 706 18.84 -44.77 22.68
C VAL A 706 18.38 -44.41 24.09
N THR A 707 18.62 -43.18 24.54
CA THR A 707 18.28 -42.76 25.91
C THR A 707 16.77 -42.65 26.14
N GLY A 708 16.00 -42.18 25.16
CA GLY A 708 14.55 -42.10 25.23
C GLY A 708 13.89 -43.48 25.36
N TYR A 709 14.16 -44.39 24.42
CA TYR A 709 13.57 -45.74 24.48
C TYR A 709 14.12 -46.60 25.63
N THR A 710 15.35 -46.36 26.08
CA THR A 710 15.86 -46.98 27.32
C THR A 710 15.06 -46.51 28.54
N THR A 711 14.67 -45.23 28.59
CA THR A 711 13.80 -44.71 29.64
C THR A 711 12.44 -45.42 29.63
N CYS A 712 11.81 -45.58 28.46
CA CYS A 712 10.56 -46.34 28.32
C CYS A 712 10.71 -47.81 28.75
N TYR A 713 11.84 -48.44 28.42
CA TYR A 713 12.14 -49.82 28.84
C TYR A 713 12.30 -49.93 30.36
N ILE A 714 12.99 -48.97 30.99
CA ILE A 714 13.14 -48.95 32.44
C ILE A 714 11.78 -48.72 33.10
N PHE A 715 10.93 -47.82 32.58
CA PHE A 715 9.57 -47.65 33.08
C PHE A 715 8.82 -48.98 33.11
N ALA A 716 8.86 -49.78 32.04
CA ALA A 716 8.17 -51.06 31.97
C ALA A 716 8.67 -52.11 32.99
N ASN A 717 9.90 -51.98 33.50
CA ASN A 717 10.55 -52.98 34.35
C ASN A 717 10.83 -52.48 35.79
N VAL A 718 10.51 -51.23 36.11
CA VAL A 718 10.72 -50.67 37.45
C VAL A 718 9.64 -51.17 38.42
N ASP A 719 10.03 -51.34 39.68
CA ASP A 719 9.10 -51.73 40.74
C ASP A 719 8.02 -50.64 40.90
N PRO A 720 6.73 -51.01 41.02
CA PRO A 720 5.60 -50.07 41.08
C PRO A 720 5.62 -49.09 42.26
N THR A 721 6.52 -49.25 43.22
CA THR A 721 6.75 -48.31 44.34
C THR A 721 7.63 -47.10 43.99
N HIS A 722 8.31 -47.12 42.84
CA HIS A 722 9.23 -46.06 42.43
C HIS A 722 8.51 -44.98 41.62
N ASN A 723 9.05 -43.75 41.66
CA ASN A 723 8.53 -42.60 40.93
C ASN A 723 9.53 -42.14 39.85
N ILE A 724 9.15 -41.13 39.07
CA ILE A 724 9.96 -40.57 37.97
C ILE A 724 11.33 -40.01 38.39
N PHE A 725 11.57 -39.81 39.68
CA PHE A 725 12.82 -39.33 40.25
C PHE A 725 13.71 -40.45 40.81
N ASP A 726 13.38 -41.73 40.54
CA ASP A 726 14.24 -42.87 40.85
C ASP A 726 15.64 -42.64 40.27
N PRO A 727 16.72 -42.82 41.04
CA PRO A 727 18.10 -42.68 40.57
C PRO A 727 18.42 -43.44 39.28
N ARG A 728 17.76 -44.59 39.04
CA ARG A 728 17.92 -45.40 37.82
C ARG A 728 17.34 -44.72 36.57
N LEU A 729 16.28 -43.93 36.73
CA LEU A 729 15.62 -43.17 35.67
C LEU A 729 16.26 -41.79 35.47
N HIS A 730 16.73 -41.19 36.56
CA HIS A 730 17.27 -39.83 36.61
C HIS A 730 18.38 -39.56 35.60
N GLY A 731 19.33 -40.49 35.46
CA GLY A 731 20.43 -40.37 34.51
C GLY A 731 19.96 -40.34 33.06
N PHE A 732 19.06 -41.25 32.69
CA PHE A 732 18.56 -41.36 31.32
C PHE A 732 17.62 -40.21 30.95
N ILE A 733 16.70 -39.82 31.84
CA ILE A 733 15.78 -38.70 31.60
C ILE A 733 16.55 -37.38 31.42
N LYS A 734 17.54 -37.10 32.28
CA LYS A 734 18.37 -35.90 32.13
C LYS A 734 19.18 -35.91 30.84
N THR A 735 19.70 -37.08 30.45
CA THR A 735 20.46 -37.21 29.22
C THR A 735 19.57 -37.00 28.00
N PHE A 736 18.37 -37.58 27.98
CA PHE A 736 17.39 -37.41 26.91
C PHE A 736 17.05 -35.93 26.70
N TRP A 737 16.64 -35.21 27.76
CA TRP A 737 16.33 -33.78 27.68
C TRP A 737 17.53 -32.90 27.34
N GLY A 738 18.69 -33.22 27.92
CA GLY A 738 19.92 -32.51 27.60
C GLY A 738 20.29 -32.64 26.12
N LEU A 739 20.09 -33.82 25.54
CA LEU A 739 20.31 -34.08 24.12
C LEU A 739 19.30 -33.36 23.23
N SER A 740 18.00 -33.45 23.53
CA SER A 740 16.92 -32.77 22.80
C SER A 740 17.14 -31.24 22.77
N ILE A 741 17.35 -30.60 23.93
CA ILE A 741 17.62 -29.16 24.04
C ILE A 741 18.87 -28.77 23.23
N SER A 742 19.94 -29.56 23.38
CA SER A 742 21.20 -29.29 22.68
C SER A 742 21.07 -29.44 21.17
N LEU A 743 20.31 -30.44 20.71
CA LEU A 743 19.97 -30.65 19.30
C LEU A 743 19.17 -29.46 18.77
N ASN A 744 18.11 -29.05 19.45
CA ASN A 744 17.25 -27.95 19.03
C ASN A 744 18.04 -26.64 18.87
N ILE A 745 18.90 -26.31 19.86
CA ILE A 745 19.80 -25.15 19.80
C ILE A 745 20.77 -25.28 18.62
N PHE A 746 21.44 -26.42 18.48
CA PHE A 746 22.45 -26.62 17.45
C PHE A 746 21.84 -26.54 16.04
N MET A 747 20.67 -27.16 15.82
CA MET A 747 19.97 -27.10 14.55
C MET A 747 19.51 -25.68 14.22
N THR A 748 18.93 -24.97 15.19
CA THR A 748 18.46 -23.60 15.01
C THR A 748 19.62 -22.65 14.66
N VAL A 749 20.75 -22.76 15.37
CA VAL A 749 21.96 -21.97 15.10
C VAL A 749 22.53 -22.27 13.71
N LEU A 750 22.63 -23.54 13.32
CA LEU A 750 23.11 -23.92 11.98
C LEU A 750 22.21 -23.40 10.86
N MET A 751 20.89 -23.46 11.05
CA MET A 751 19.91 -22.93 10.10
C MET A 751 20.02 -21.42 9.99
N ALA A 752 20.01 -20.70 11.12
CA ALA A 752 20.12 -19.25 11.17
C ALA A 752 21.45 -18.75 10.55
N TYR A 753 22.57 -19.38 10.91
CA TYR A 753 23.88 -19.03 10.38
C TYR A 753 23.97 -19.23 8.86
N ARG A 754 23.45 -20.34 8.34
CA ARG A 754 23.42 -20.60 6.89
C ARG A 754 22.64 -19.53 6.14
N VAL A 755 21.45 -19.18 6.65
CA VAL A 755 20.57 -18.19 6.03
C VAL A 755 21.19 -16.78 6.11
N TRP A 756 21.71 -16.39 7.28
CA TRP A 756 22.42 -15.13 7.47
C TRP A 756 23.67 -15.00 6.58
N ARG A 757 24.49 -16.05 6.48
CA ARG A 757 25.68 -16.05 5.63
C ARG A 757 25.29 -15.88 4.16
N THR A 758 24.25 -16.58 3.71
CA THR A 758 23.72 -16.48 2.34
C THR A 758 23.18 -15.08 2.07
N HIS A 759 22.47 -14.51 3.03
CA HIS A 759 21.99 -13.13 3.00
C HIS A 759 23.15 -12.11 2.88
N LYS A 760 24.16 -12.22 3.73
CA LYS A 760 25.32 -11.31 3.73
C LYS A 760 26.12 -11.40 2.43
N LEU A 761 26.28 -12.60 1.88
CA LEU A 761 26.90 -12.80 0.57
C LEU A 761 26.07 -12.16 -0.55
N SER A 762 24.74 -12.32 -0.52
CA SER A 762 23.84 -11.71 -1.51
C SER A 762 23.86 -10.17 -1.49
N LEU A 763 24.00 -9.54 -0.32
CA LEU A 763 24.15 -8.08 -0.19
C LEU A 763 25.50 -7.56 -0.75
N SER A 764 26.57 -8.36 -0.64
CA SER A 764 27.91 -7.99 -1.14
C SER A 764 27.99 -7.90 -2.67
N TYR A 765 27.00 -8.43 -3.39
CA TYR A 765 26.91 -8.39 -4.85
C TYR A 765 25.88 -7.37 -5.39
N GLY A 766 25.43 -6.41 -4.56
CA GLY A 766 24.60 -5.29 -5.02
C GLY A 766 23.09 -5.52 -5.06
N GLY A 767 22.56 -6.52 -4.34
CA GLY A 767 21.11 -6.75 -4.24
C GLY A 767 20.39 -5.75 -3.32
N THR A 768 19.26 -5.18 -3.78
CA THR A 768 18.53 -4.07 -3.13
C THR A 768 17.56 -4.45 -2.00
N LYS A 769 17.34 -5.72 -1.67
CA LYS A 769 16.60 -6.20 -0.48
C LYS A 769 16.71 -7.72 -0.47
N SER A 770 16.96 -8.35 0.68
CA SER A 770 17.09 -9.81 0.73
C SER A 770 15.87 -10.50 1.31
N ARG A 771 15.39 -11.46 0.51
CA ARG A 771 14.27 -12.39 0.71
C ARG A 771 14.47 -13.39 1.85
N LEU A 772 15.69 -13.54 2.36
CA LEU A 772 16.06 -14.59 3.30
C LEU A 772 15.83 -14.24 4.78
N LEU A 773 15.69 -12.96 5.12
CA LEU A 773 15.52 -12.51 6.50
C LEU A 773 14.14 -12.89 7.09
N PRO A 774 13.00 -12.66 6.42
CA PRO A 774 11.70 -13.07 6.95
C PRO A 774 11.62 -14.59 7.18
N ILE A 775 12.16 -15.39 6.25
CA ILE A 775 12.22 -16.85 6.36
C ILE A 775 13.05 -17.27 7.58
N MET A 776 14.18 -16.60 7.82
CA MET A 776 15.02 -16.84 9.00
C MET A 776 14.26 -16.59 10.30
N TRP A 777 13.53 -15.48 10.39
CA TRP A 777 12.74 -15.14 11.58
C TRP A 777 11.64 -16.17 11.85
N VAL A 778 10.93 -16.62 10.81
CA VAL A 778 9.91 -17.67 10.95
C VAL A 778 10.48 -18.97 11.51
N LEU A 779 11.66 -19.39 11.03
CA LEU A 779 12.30 -20.62 11.46
C LEU A 779 12.81 -20.52 12.91
N ILE A 780 13.39 -19.39 13.29
CA ILE A 780 13.89 -19.14 14.65
C ILE A 780 12.72 -19.06 15.64
N GLU A 781 11.67 -18.32 15.29
CA GLU A 781 10.51 -18.12 16.14
C GLU A 781 9.78 -19.44 16.42
N SER A 782 9.59 -20.27 15.39
CA SER A 782 8.94 -21.57 15.55
C SER A 782 9.78 -22.54 16.39
N ALA A 783 11.11 -22.57 16.21
CA ALA A 783 11.98 -23.41 17.02
C ALA A 783 12.07 -22.96 18.49
N SER A 784 11.95 -21.66 18.74
CA SER A 784 11.98 -21.10 20.10
C SER A 784 10.81 -21.56 20.96
N LEU A 785 9.63 -21.80 20.37
CA LEU A 785 8.44 -22.28 21.09
C LEU A 785 8.68 -23.67 21.71
N GLN A 786 9.27 -24.58 20.93
CA GLN A 786 9.61 -25.92 21.41
C GLN A 786 10.72 -25.85 22.48
N LEU A 787 11.80 -25.10 22.22
CA LEU A 787 12.93 -24.97 23.13
C LEU A 787 12.54 -24.43 24.51
N VAL A 788 11.62 -23.45 24.57
CA VAL A 788 11.17 -22.88 25.84
C VAL A 788 10.57 -23.96 26.72
N ILE A 789 9.67 -24.79 26.20
CA ILE A 789 8.97 -25.82 26.98
C ILE A 789 9.94 -26.91 27.45
N GLU A 790 10.88 -27.31 26.60
CA GLU A 790 11.93 -28.26 26.97
C GLU A 790 12.79 -27.75 28.13
N LEU A 791 13.18 -26.47 28.09
CA LEU A 791 13.92 -25.83 29.19
C LEU A 791 13.12 -25.78 30.49
N VAL A 792 11.82 -25.47 30.42
CA VAL A 792 10.92 -25.51 31.58
C VAL A 792 10.86 -26.91 32.16
N LEU A 793 10.59 -27.90 31.32
CA LEU A 793 10.48 -29.31 31.72
C LEU A 793 11.77 -29.79 32.38
N PHE A 794 12.92 -29.54 31.75
CA PHE A 794 14.22 -29.93 32.27
C PHE A 794 14.53 -29.26 33.62
N GLY A 795 14.21 -27.97 33.75
CA GLY A 795 14.37 -27.23 35.01
C GLY A 795 13.50 -27.78 36.13
N LEU A 796 12.20 -28.01 35.87
CA LEU A 796 11.26 -28.57 36.84
C LEU A 796 11.64 -30.00 37.25
N TYR A 797 12.12 -30.81 36.30
CA TYR A 797 12.61 -32.16 36.58
C TYR A 797 13.87 -32.13 37.46
N CYS A 798 14.84 -31.26 37.14
CA CYS A 798 16.05 -31.11 37.95
C CYS A 798 15.77 -30.61 39.37
N TYR A 799 14.70 -29.84 39.56
CA TYR A 799 14.23 -29.38 40.87
C TYR A 799 13.39 -30.44 41.62
N HIS A 800 13.17 -31.62 41.03
CA HIS A 800 12.30 -32.66 41.60
C HIS A 800 10.84 -32.18 41.83
N SER A 801 10.32 -31.29 40.97
CA SER A 801 8.97 -30.77 41.08
C SER A 801 7.94 -31.62 40.34
N HIS A 802 6.78 -31.88 40.97
CA HIS A 802 5.65 -32.52 40.30
C HIS A 802 5.00 -31.64 39.21
N ALA A 803 5.26 -30.33 39.20
CA ALA A 803 4.82 -29.45 38.12
C ALA A 803 5.40 -29.84 36.74
N GLN A 804 6.48 -30.64 36.71
CA GLN A 804 7.08 -31.15 35.48
C GLN A 804 6.07 -31.89 34.59
N TYR A 805 5.07 -32.58 35.17
CA TYR A 805 4.04 -33.28 34.39
C TYR A 805 3.25 -32.31 33.50
N VAL A 806 3.04 -31.07 33.94
CA VAL A 806 2.35 -30.05 33.14
C VAL A 806 3.15 -29.69 31.91
N ALA A 807 4.46 -29.47 32.06
CA ALA A 807 5.33 -29.17 30.92
C ALA A 807 5.50 -30.38 30.00
N LEU A 808 5.59 -31.59 30.58
CA LEU A 808 5.69 -32.85 29.85
C LEU A 808 4.50 -33.03 28.90
N GLU A 809 3.26 -32.98 29.40
CA GLU A 809 2.11 -33.23 28.53
C GLU A 809 1.94 -32.15 27.42
N LEU A 810 2.55 -30.97 27.58
CA LEU A 810 2.54 -29.91 26.57
C LEU A 810 3.54 -30.10 25.43
N VAL A 811 4.62 -30.86 25.60
CA VAL A 811 5.63 -31.00 24.52
C VAL A 811 5.00 -31.61 23.26
N THR A 812 4.19 -32.66 23.40
CA THR A 812 3.60 -33.37 22.26
C THR A 812 2.79 -32.45 21.32
N PRO A 813 1.82 -31.66 21.81
CA PRO A 813 1.11 -30.71 20.95
C PRO A 813 1.99 -29.57 20.45
N PHE A 814 2.96 -29.08 21.23
CA PHE A 814 3.83 -27.96 20.81
C PHE A 814 4.82 -28.34 19.70
N VAL A 815 5.36 -29.55 19.71
CA VAL A 815 6.13 -30.08 18.58
C VAL A 815 5.25 -30.08 17.33
N GLY A 816 4.00 -30.58 17.43
CA GLY A 816 3.05 -30.56 16.31
C GLY A 816 2.72 -29.15 15.80
N ILE A 817 2.56 -28.18 16.72
CA ILE A 817 2.26 -26.77 16.39
C ILE A 817 3.40 -26.16 15.62
N THR A 818 4.64 -26.38 16.08
CA THR A 818 5.87 -25.87 15.47
C THR A 818 5.94 -26.25 14.00
N PHE A 819 5.72 -27.53 13.68
CA PHE A 819 5.77 -28.00 12.29
C PHE A 819 4.58 -27.56 11.45
N SER A 820 3.37 -27.51 12.01
CA SER A 820 2.18 -27.03 11.29
C SER A 820 2.32 -25.55 10.93
N ALA A 821 2.80 -24.72 11.86
CA ALA A 821 3.04 -23.29 11.66
C ALA A 821 4.10 -23.02 10.57
N ILE A 822 5.19 -23.79 10.57
CA ILE A 822 6.23 -23.70 9.54
C ILE A 822 5.66 -24.04 8.16
N THR A 823 4.90 -25.15 8.05
CA THR A 823 4.30 -25.58 6.78
C THR A 823 3.34 -24.51 6.22
N ILE A 824 2.48 -23.95 7.07
CA ILE A 824 1.56 -22.87 6.70
C ILE A 824 2.36 -21.66 6.20
N ARG A 825 3.32 -21.17 6.97
CA ARG A 825 4.05 -19.94 6.64
C ARG A 825 4.92 -20.08 5.39
N LEU A 826 5.55 -21.24 5.17
CA LEU A 826 6.29 -21.51 3.94
C LEU A 826 5.37 -21.55 2.72
N LYS A 827 4.17 -22.14 2.85
CA LYS A 827 3.19 -22.15 1.77
C LYS A 827 2.61 -20.78 1.49
N LEU A 828 2.29 -20.01 2.53
CA LEU A 828 1.83 -18.63 2.38
C LEU A 828 2.89 -17.74 1.73
N PHE A 829 4.16 -17.91 2.11
CA PHE A 829 5.28 -17.20 1.48
C PHE A 829 5.45 -17.60 0.01
N ALA A 830 5.33 -18.90 -0.32
CA ALA A 830 5.38 -19.35 -1.70
C ALA A 830 4.21 -18.82 -2.55
N ILE A 831 3.01 -18.71 -1.95
CA ILE A 831 1.85 -18.09 -2.59
C ILE A 831 2.10 -16.60 -2.80
N GLU A 832 2.67 -15.90 -1.81
CA GLU A 832 3.02 -14.48 -1.90
C GLU A 832 4.08 -14.23 -2.98
N ASP A 833 5.10 -15.10 -3.11
CA ASP A 833 6.14 -15.03 -4.14
C ASP A 833 5.60 -15.31 -5.56
N GLU A 834 4.63 -16.21 -5.73
CA GLU A 834 4.01 -16.47 -7.04
C GLU A 834 2.94 -15.44 -7.42
N VAL A 835 2.30 -14.80 -6.43
CA VAL A 835 1.36 -13.69 -6.65
C VAL A 835 2.10 -12.36 -6.87
N HIS A 836 3.33 -12.21 -6.34
CA HIS A 836 4.18 -11.02 -6.48
C HIS A 836 5.65 -11.36 -6.82
N PRO A 837 5.97 -11.80 -8.05
CA PRO A 837 7.36 -11.99 -8.46
C PRO A 837 8.05 -10.62 -8.61
N LEU A 838 8.79 -10.21 -7.56
CA LEU A 838 9.70 -9.07 -7.58
C LEU A 838 10.81 -9.31 -8.63
N GLY A 839 11.02 -8.32 -9.50
CA GLY A 839 11.81 -8.42 -10.71
C GLY A 839 13.25 -8.92 -10.54
N SER A 840 13.74 -9.58 -11.59
CA SER A 840 15.15 -9.91 -11.76
C SER A 840 15.57 -9.47 -13.15
N GLY A 841 16.49 -8.50 -13.18
CA GLY A 841 17.24 -8.18 -14.39
C GLY A 841 17.99 -9.40 -14.94
N GLU A 842 18.16 -9.35 -16.25
CA GLU A 842 19.10 -10.07 -17.10
C GLU A 842 19.64 -11.41 -16.59
N SER A 843 19.13 -12.46 -17.22
CA SER A 843 19.73 -13.78 -17.30
C SER A 843 21.14 -13.73 -17.90
N LEU A 844 22.15 -13.68 -17.03
CA LEU A 844 23.40 -14.38 -17.31
C LEU A 844 23.12 -15.89 -17.19
N PRO A 845 23.46 -16.71 -18.21
CA PRO A 845 23.13 -18.12 -18.22
C PRO A 845 23.96 -18.83 -17.15
N GLY A 846 23.31 -19.27 -16.06
CA GLY A 846 23.95 -20.11 -15.04
C GLY A 846 23.54 -19.93 -13.58
N SER A 847 22.50 -19.17 -13.24
CA SER A 847 22.08 -18.98 -11.83
C SER A 847 20.62 -19.36 -11.60
N THR A 848 20.40 -20.64 -11.31
CA THR A 848 19.19 -21.17 -10.67
C THR A 848 19.29 -21.00 -9.16
N THR A 849 18.35 -20.28 -8.53
CA THR A 849 18.28 -20.17 -7.07
C THR A 849 16.89 -20.60 -6.54
N VAL A 850 16.86 -21.87 -6.11
CA VAL A 850 16.11 -22.45 -4.97
C VAL A 850 14.57 -22.51 -5.05
N VAL A 851 14.05 -23.36 -5.94
CA VAL A 851 13.03 -24.39 -5.60
C VAL A 851 13.21 -25.59 -6.55
N SER A 852 14.32 -26.33 -6.40
CA SER A 852 14.44 -27.72 -6.87
C SER A 852 15.78 -28.27 -6.41
N MET A 853 15.74 -29.33 -5.61
CA MET A 853 16.92 -29.94 -5.02
C MET A 853 17.33 -31.20 -5.78
N GLN A 854 18.13 -31.07 -6.84
CA GLN A 854 18.86 -32.20 -7.44
C GLN A 854 20.24 -31.78 -7.98
N LEU A 855 21.22 -32.64 -7.67
CA LEU A 855 22.66 -32.53 -7.94
C LEU A 855 22.98 -32.96 -9.38
N GLN A 856 23.95 -32.31 -10.03
CA GLN A 856 25.14 -33.01 -10.54
C GLN A 856 26.26 -32.06 -11.01
N ASP A 857 27.47 -32.43 -10.57
CA ASP A 857 28.81 -32.23 -11.11
C ASP A 857 29.36 -30.84 -11.41
N MET A 858 30.30 -30.40 -10.56
CA MET A 858 31.63 -29.97 -11.04
C MET A 858 32.70 -30.35 -10.02
N ASN A 859 33.35 -31.47 -10.30
CA ASN A 859 34.73 -31.75 -9.91
C ASN A 859 35.58 -31.60 -11.18
N THR A 860 36.86 -31.21 -11.03
CA THR A 860 37.85 -30.83 -12.06
C THR A 860 37.75 -29.36 -12.50
N GLY A 861 38.79 -28.52 -12.48
CA GLY A 861 40.23 -28.75 -12.39
C GLY A 861 40.92 -28.28 -13.68
N TYR A 862 41.38 -27.02 -13.68
CA TYR A 862 42.53 -26.43 -14.39
C TYR A 862 42.79 -26.70 -15.91
N SER A 863 43.22 -25.62 -16.57
CA SER A 863 44.04 -25.49 -17.80
C SER A 863 43.39 -25.39 -19.18
N ASP A 864 43.60 -24.20 -19.77
CA ASP A 864 44.37 -23.96 -21.01
C ASP A 864 43.68 -23.52 -22.32
N THR A 865 44.50 -22.71 -22.98
CA THR A 865 44.48 -21.81 -24.15
C THR A 865 43.89 -22.25 -25.51
N THR A 866 43.74 -21.22 -26.38
CA THR A 866 43.55 -21.21 -27.87
C THR A 866 42.13 -21.51 -28.36
N GLY A 867 41.54 -20.94 -29.42
CA GLY A 867 41.97 -20.16 -30.59
C GLY A 867 41.07 -20.55 -31.79
N ASN A 868 40.82 -19.62 -32.74
CA ASN A 868 40.11 -19.77 -34.05
C ASN A 868 38.57 -19.78 -34.05
N LYS A 869 37.88 -18.82 -34.73
CA LYS A 869 37.72 -18.53 -36.19
C LYS A 869 36.79 -19.51 -36.94
N ALA A 870 35.63 -19.01 -37.40
CA ALA A 870 34.99 -19.26 -38.72
C ALA A 870 33.63 -18.52 -38.79
N LYS A 871 33.45 -17.54 -39.69
CA LYS A 871 32.79 -17.61 -41.03
C LYS A 871 31.30 -18.00 -40.95
N ALA A 872 30.35 -17.06 -41.09
CA ALA A 872 29.85 -16.44 -42.34
C ALA A 872 29.05 -17.40 -43.25
N MET A 873 27.76 -17.12 -43.47
CA MET A 873 27.15 -17.24 -44.80
C MET A 873 25.80 -16.51 -44.92
N ASN A 874 25.74 -15.70 -45.98
CA ASN A 874 24.61 -14.98 -46.56
C ASN A 874 23.51 -15.92 -47.09
N SER A 875 22.26 -15.44 -47.21
CA SER A 875 21.63 -15.24 -48.52
C SER A 875 20.24 -14.56 -48.43
N PRO A 876 19.77 -13.89 -49.50
CA PRO A 876 18.80 -12.79 -49.50
C PRO A 876 17.46 -13.15 -50.19
N ILE A 877 16.52 -12.18 -50.32
CA ILE A 877 15.67 -11.87 -51.52
C ILE A 877 14.46 -10.98 -51.12
N SER A 878 14.53 -9.70 -51.53
CA SER A 878 13.62 -8.77 -52.26
C SER A 878 12.10 -9.07 -52.51
N PRO A 879 11.29 -8.12 -53.08
CA PRO A 879 10.10 -7.51 -52.45
C PRO A 879 8.83 -7.56 -53.35
N THR A 880 7.87 -6.63 -53.14
CA THR A 880 6.57 -6.34 -53.82
C THR A 880 5.34 -6.81 -53.00
N SER A 881 4.24 -6.07 -52.84
CA SER A 881 3.55 -5.15 -53.76
C SER A 881 2.53 -4.21 -53.04
N THR A 882 2.42 -2.97 -53.55
CA THR A 882 1.20 -2.15 -53.83
C THR A 882 0.07 -1.92 -52.80
N ASP A 883 -0.08 -0.65 -52.43
CA ASP A 883 -1.26 0.24 -52.46
C ASP A 883 -2.69 -0.33 -52.40
N LEU A 884 -3.52 0.20 -51.48
CA LEU A 884 -4.85 0.73 -51.82
C LEU A 884 -5.48 1.63 -50.74
N HIS A 885 -5.97 2.75 -51.26
CA HIS A 885 -6.68 3.92 -50.73
C HIS A 885 -7.68 3.82 -49.56
N CYS A 886 -7.57 4.87 -48.72
CA CYS A 886 -8.58 5.77 -48.14
C CYS A 886 -10.09 5.45 -48.27
N ASN A 887 -10.82 5.58 -47.15
CA ASN A 887 -12.03 6.40 -47.10
C ASN A 887 -12.30 6.96 -45.69
N VAL A 888 -12.51 8.27 -45.64
CA VAL A 888 -12.83 9.11 -44.47
C VAL A 888 -14.25 9.63 -44.66
N ALA A 889 -15.07 9.59 -43.61
CA ALA A 889 -16.25 10.43 -43.45
C ALA A 889 -16.52 10.69 -41.94
N PRO A 890 -17.15 11.84 -41.56
CA PRO A 890 -16.85 12.60 -40.33
C PRO A 890 -17.85 12.38 -39.17
N PRO A 891 -17.55 12.88 -37.94
CA PRO A 891 -18.31 12.56 -36.73
C PRO A 891 -19.38 13.62 -36.37
N PHE A 892 -20.42 13.13 -35.69
CA PHE A 892 -21.22 13.87 -34.70
C PHE A 892 -20.78 13.46 -33.29
#